data_AF-A0A936Q343-F1
#
_entry.id   AF-A0A936Q343-F1
#
_cell.length_a   1.000
_cell.length_b   1.000
_cell.length_c   1.000
_cell.angle_alpha   90.00
_cell.angle_beta   90.00
_cell.angle_gamma   90.00
#
_symmetry.space_group_name_H-M   'P 1'
#
loop_
_entity.id
_entity.type
_entity.pdbx_description
1 polymer ?
#
loop_
_entity_poly.entity_id
_entity_poly.type
_entity_poly.pdbx_seq_one_letter_code
_entity_poly.pdbx_strand_id
1 'polypeptide(L)'
;MRVRLIVSFGVVLSLLLLALIPGFAVSPTGWTVVAWNNLGMHCMDADFGVFAILPPYNTIQAHVVDASGKLVKNPSSVSLTYEAVADPTGSINTTSRGKTNFWDHVAALFGASLPVDGGLAGKDMPGTSNAPKPMTFDAAHNWFIAEGIPITPYDDSGVKNPYPLMKVTARDASGNLLASTRIVLPVSDEMDCRTCHASGSPIDARPAAGWVFDPDPERDYRLNVLRLHDESAASSPAWAPALATGGYDPAGLYASVTVRGKPVLCAACHASEALPGSGQPGIPPLTQAVHARHAGVNDPTSGQSLGSSANRSACYRCHPGSETKCLRGAMGAATATDGTMLMQCQDCHGGMAAVGATTRTGWLDEPTCQQCHTGTATKNSGQIRFASVFDGAGNPRVAADVRFATNADTPGAGLSLYRFSKGHGGLQCAACHGSTHAEYPSSHANDNLQSLDLQGHAGTLGECAACHGANVPRTVSGGPHGMHPVGSAWVDQHEDAAESGLASCRACHGADDRGTVLSRAFAERTLETRAGTKTFAAGTTFGCYSCHNGPDGEGNPPGGGQTPTPTPRVTSTPRPTTSPTVGPTRTPTRTPTRPSTRTPTRTPTRTPTPGSTVKPTKTPSRTPTPRPTRRARYGGEEHARGTDPVVAGQVPIRR
;
A
#
# COMPACT_ATOMS: atom_id res chain seq x y z
N MET A 1 -0.20 44.36 28.40
CA MET A 1 0.37 43.17 29.08
C MET A 1 -0.66 42.11 29.48
N ARG A 2 -1.82 42.47 30.08
CA ARG A 2 -2.82 41.48 30.53
C ARG A 2 -3.48 40.62 29.43
N VAL A 3 -3.66 41.14 28.21
CA VAL A 3 -4.27 40.39 27.10
C VAL A 3 -3.33 39.32 26.52
N ARG A 4 -2.02 39.58 26.45
CA ARG A 4 -1.03 38.57 25.99
C ARG A 4 -0.90 37.41 27.00
N LEU A 5 -1.02 37.67 28.30
CA LEU A 5 -0.92 36.63 29.33
C LEU A 5 -2.12 35.66 29.31
N ILE A 6 -3.34 36.17 29.04
CA ILE A 6 -4.57 35.37 29.00
C ILE A 6 -4.60 34.47 27.75
N VAL A 7 -4.12 34.96 26.60
CA VAL A 7 -4.00 34.15 25.37
C VAL A 7 -2.97 33.04 25.54
N SER A 8 -1.82 33.31 26.17
CA SER A 8 -0.81 32.28 26.46
C SER A 8 -1.31 31.22 27.45
N PHE A 9 -2.08 31.60 28.48
CA PHE A 9 -2.65 30.64 29.44
C PHE A 9 -3.75 29.77 28.80
N GLY A 10 -4.59 30.33 27.94
CA GLY A 10 -5.64 29.60 27.22
C GLY A 10 -5.10 28.60 26.20
N VAL A 11 -4.00 28.91 25.50
CA VAL A 11 -3.33 28.01 24.56
C VAL A 11 -2.61 26.87 25.30
N VAL A 12 -1.94 27.16 26.41
CA VAL A 12 -1.28 26.13 27.23
C VAL A 12 -2.30 25.19 27.89
N LEU A 13 -3.42 25.71 28.39
CA LEU A 13 -4.50 24.89 28.96
C LEU A 13 -5.19 24.03 27.89
N SER A 14 -5.35 24.54 26.67
CA SER A 14 -5.93 23.80 25.54
C SER A 14 -4.99 22.70 25.03
N LEU A 15 -3.67 22.94 24.99
CA LEU A 15 -2.66 21.92 24.68
C LEU A 15 -2.60 20.82 25.75
N LEU A 16 -2.75 21.18 27.03
CA LEU A 16 -2.87 20.23 28.14
C LEU A 16 -4.17 19.41 28.08
N LEU A 17 -5.28 20.02 27.65
CA LEU A 17 -6.57 19.34 27.43
C LEU A 17 -6.56 18.41 26.20
N LEU A 18 -5.87 18.77 25.11
CA LEU A 18 -5.66 17.86 23.97
C LEU A 18 -4.72 16.69 24.33
N ALA A 19 -3.73 16.91 25.18
CA ALA A 19 -2.86 15.84 25.70
C ALA A 19 -3.62 14.82 26.59
N LEU A 20 -4.82 15.17 27.07
CA LEU A 20 -5.70 14.28 27.83
C LEU A 20 -6.63 13.43 26.95
N ILE A 21 -6.72 13.70 25.64
CA ILE A 21 -7.49 12.85 24.72
C ILE A 21 -6.55 11.75 24.21
N PRO A 22 -6.81 10.47 24.53
CA PRO A 22 -5.94 9.38 24.11
C PRO A 22 -5.80 9.36 22.58
N GLY A 23 -4.57 9.52 22.07
CA GLY A 23 -4.25 9.23 20.68
C GLY A 23 -3.87 10.38 19.75
N PHE A 24 -4.03 11.64 20.15
CA PHE A 24 -3.59 12.77 19.33
C PHE A 24 -2.06 12.88 19.29
N ALA A 25 -1.53 13.41 18.19
CA ALA A 25 -0.12 13.81 18.15
C ALA A 25 0.13 14.97 19.14
N VAL A 26 1.25 14.93 19.85
CA VAL A 26 1.61 15.97 20.83
C VAL A 26 3.09 16.30 20.66
N SER A 27 3.45 17.58 20.75
CA SER A 27 4.84 18.07 20.78
C SER A 27 5.00 19.13 21.87
N PRO A 28 5.20 18.75 23.14
CA PRO A 28 5.34 19.72 24.22
C PRO A 28 6.67 20.49 24.18
N THR A 29 7.70 19.95 23.52
CA THR A 29 9.07 20.47 23.55
C THR A 29 9.59 20.97 22.20
N GLY A 30 8.73 21.03 21.18
CA GLY A 30 9.09 21.42 19.81
C GLY A 30 9.74 20.32 18.98
N TRP A 31 9.79 19.08 19.49
CA TRP A 31 10.23 17.89 18.75
C TRP A 31 9.12 17.35 17.86
N THR A 32 9.44 16.66 16.77
CA THR A 32 8.43 16.07 15.89
C THR A 32 8.73 14.60 15.65
N VAL A 33 7.69 13.75 15.70
CA VAL A 33 7.76 12.36 15.24
C VAL A 33 6.91 12.24 13.99
N VAL A 34 7.49 11.66 12.95
CA VAL A 34 6.79 11.34 11.70
C VAL A 34 6.97 9.86 11.45
N ALA A 35 5.88 9.13 11.26
CA ALA A 35 5.92 7.69 11.06
C ALA A 35 5.07 7.27 9.85
N TRP A 36 5.35 6.10 9.30
CA TRP A 36 4.68 5.55 8.13
C TRP A 36 4.76 4.01 8.11
N ASN A 37 3.94 3.40 7.26
CA ASN A 37 4.04 1.99 6.92
C ASN A 37 4.92 1.81 5.67
N ASN A 38 5.68 0.73 5.59
CA ASN A 38 6.65 0.55 4.49
C ASN A 38 6.02 0.26 3.10
N LEU A 39 4.78 -0.22 3.03
CA LEU A 39 4.13 -0.68 1.78
C LEU A 39 2.77 -0.01 1.47
N GLY A 40 2.21 0.68 2.45
CA GLY A 40 0.85 1.23 2.47
C GLY A 40 -0.28 0.21 2.58
N MET A 41 0.00 -1.09 2.46
CA MET A 41 -0.90 -2.20 2.80
C MET A 41 -0.08 -3.49 2.90
N HIS A 42 -0.21 -4.20 4.02
CA HIS A 42 0.21 -5.61 4.10
C HIS A 42 -0.97 -6.52 3.81
N CYS A 43 -0.70 -7.70 3.25
CA CYS A 43 -1.71 -8.73 3.05
C CYS A 43 -1.41 -9.90 3.97
N MET A 44 -2.44 -10.62 4.39
CA MET A 44 -2.32 -11.89 5.10
C MET A 44 -3.31 -12.91 4.54
N ASP A 45 -3.02 -14.20 4.69
CA ASP A 45 -4.02 -15.23 4.42
C ASP A 45 -5.12 -15.21 5.49
N ALA A 46 -6.36 -15.46 5.08
CA ALA A 46 -7.50 -15.62 6.00
C ALA A 46 -7.45 -16.92 6.82
N ASP A 47 -6.72 -17.94 6.32
CA ASP A 47 -6.54 -19.25 6.95
C ASP A 47 -5.12 -19.78 6.68
N PHE A 48 -4.52 -20.43 7.68
CA PHE A 48 -3.16 -20.98 7.62
C PHE A 48 -3.13 -22.53 7.67
N GLY A 49 -4.28 -23.19 7.66
CA GLY A 49 -4.41 -24.65 7.84
C GLY A 49 -4.21 -25.47 6.57
N VAL A 50 -4.27 -24.84 5.38
CA VAL A 50 -4.05 -25.51 4.08
C VAL A 50 -2.75 -25.05 3.43
N PHE A 51 -2.64 -23.77 3.13
CA PHE A 51 -1.41 -23.16 2.65
C PHE A 51 -1.29 -21.71 3.14
N ALA A 52 -0.08 -21.17 3.10
CA ALA A 52 0.20 -19.76 3.37
C ALA A 52 1.02 -19.13 2.24
N ILE A 53 0.58 -17.97 1.78
CA ILE A 53 1.30 -17.07 0.88
C ILE A 53 1.99 -15.98 1.71
N LEU A 54 1.27 -15.35 2.64
CA LEU A 54 1.75 -14.24 3.46
C LEU A 54 1.26 -14.36 4.92
N PRO A 55 2.16 -14.24 5.91
CA PRO A 55 1.78 -14.23 7.31
C PRO A 55 1.08 -12.92 7.70
N PRO A 56 0.42 -12.84 8.88
CA PRO A 56 0.09 -11.56 9.48
C PRO A 56 1.37 -10.76 9.68
N TYR A 57 1.42 -9.54 9.14
CA TYR A 57 2.63 -8.73 9.13
C TYR A 57 2.31 -7.24 8.99
N ASN A 58 3.16 -6.42 9.56
CA ASN A 58 3.20 -4.99 9.33
C ASN A 58 4.52 -4.40 9.79
N THR A 59 4.83 -3.21 9.30
CA THR A 59 6.04 -2.47 9.69
C THR A 59 5.71 -1.03 10.00
N ILE A 60 6.23 -0.54 11.12
CA ILE A 60 6.28 0.89 11.44
C ILE A 60 7.71 1.37 11.19
N GLN A 61 7.85 2.44 10.42
CA GLN A 61 9.09 3.22 10.32
C GLN A 61 8.83 4.62 10.84
N ALA A 62 9.80 5.21 11.53
CA ALA A 62 9.65 6.53 12.12
C ALA A 62 10.95 7.33 12.12
N HIS A 63 10.80 8.63 11.89
CA HIS A 63 11.82 9.64 12.08
C HIS A 63 11.47 10.55 13.24
N VAL A 64 12.51 11.00 13.93
CA VAL A 64 12.41 12.02 14.98
C VAL A 64 13.20 13.24 14.55
N VAL A 65 12.57 14.40 14.62
CA VAL A 65 13.19 15.70 14.41
C VAL A 65 13.29 16.40 15.75
N ASP A 66 14.48 16.87 16.10
CA ASP A 66 14.72 17.61 17.34
C ASP A 66 14.11 19.02 17.31
N ALA A 67 14.10 19.69 18.47
CA ALA A 67 13.58 21.06 18.59
C ALA A 67 14.32 22.11 17.74
N SER A 68 15.48 21.77 17.18
CA SER A 68 16.23 22.63 16.24
C SER A 68 15.88 22.36 14.78
N GLY A 69 14.96 21.43 14.51
CA GLY A 69 14.56 21.04 13.16
C GLY A 69 15.54 20.10 12.47
N LYS A 70 16.34 19.33 13.23
CA LYS A 70 17.30 18.36 12.68
C LYS A 70 16.86 16.92 12.91
N LEU A 71 17.04 16.08 11.90
CA LEU A 71 16.83 14.63 12.02
C LEU A 71 17.78 14.04 13.05
N VAL A 72 17.22 13.31 14.02
CA VAL A 72 17.96 12.52 15.01
C VAL A 72 18.58 11.31 14.31
N LYS A 73 19.91 11.23 14.35
CA LYS A 73 20.70 10.13 13.74
C LYS A 73 21.39 9.25 14.78
N ASN A 74 21.21 9.54 16.06
CA ASN A 74 21.79 8.80 17.17
C ASN A 74 20.70 8.54 18.22
N PRO A 75 20.42 7.29 18.59
CA PRO A 75 19.33 6.95 19.49
C PRO A 75 19.66 7.18 20.97
N SER A 76 20.90 7.53 21.33
CA SER A 76 21.32 7.67 22.73
C SER A 76 20.49 8.67 23.55
N SER A 77 19.86 9.65 22.90
CA SER A 77 19.01 10.65 23.54
C SER A 77 17.51 10.38 23.41
N VAL A 78 17.09 9.37 22.64
CA VAL A 78 15.67 9.14 22.29
C VAL A 78 15.33 7.66 22.18
N SER A 79 14.26 7.26 22.86
CA SER A 79 13.61 5.96 22.68
C SER A 79 12.25 6.11 22.02
N LEU A 80 11.84 5.13 21.20
CA LEU A 80 10.51 5.07 20.60
C LEU A 80 9.75 3.83 21.03
N THR A 81 8.46 4.01 21.29
CA THR A 81 7.51 2.92 21.53
C THR A 81 6.27 3.07 20.65
N TYR A 82 5.58 1.96 20.38
CA TYR A 82 4.27 1.95 19.75
C TYR A 82 3.23 1.22 20.62
N GLU A 83 1.99 1.67 20.54
CA GLU A 83 0.81 1.05 21.19
C GLU A 83 -0.44 1.28 20.34
N ALA A 84 -1.47 0.45 20.49
CA ALA A 84 -2.69 0.61 19.72
C ALA A 84 -3.49 1.81 20.24
N VAL A 85 -4.25 2.44 19.33
CA VAL A 85 -5.08 3.59 19.65
C VAL A 85 -6.38 3.49 18.86
N ALA A 86 -7.48 3.95 19.46
CA ALA A 86 -8.75 4.01 18.77
C ALA A 86 -8.72 5.04 17.64
N ASP A 87 -9.28 4.68 16.50
CA ASP A 87 -9.53 5.64 15.43
C ASP A 87 -10.71 6.57 15.76
N PRO A 88 -10.97 7.62 14.94
CA PRO A 88 -12.08 8.54 15.20
C PRO A 88 -13.48 7.90 15.23
N THR A 89 -13.62 6.64 14.78
CA THR A 89 -14.86 5.86 14.86
C THR A 89 -14.94 5.00 16.13
N GLY A 90 -13.86 4.93 16.90
CA GLY A 90 -13.75 4.14 18.14
C GLY A 90 -13.15 2.74 17.94
N SER A 91 -12.78 2.37 16.71
CA SER A 91 -12.20 1.05 16.43
C SER A 91 -10.74 0.99 16.90
N ILE A 92 -10.37 -0.04 17.66
CA ILE A 92 -9.03 -0.26 18.20
C ILE A 92 -8.62 -1.72 18.06
N ASN A 93 -7.35 -1.97 17.72
CA ASN A 93 -6.82 -3.31 17.53
C ASN A 93 -5.57 -3.52 18.40
N THR A 94 -5.75 -3.98 19.63
CA THR A 94 -4.66 -4.17 20.61
C THR A 94 -3.99 -5.54 20.48
N THR A 95 -4.71 -6.55 20.01
CA THR A 95 -4.26 -7.96 19.95
C THR A 95 -4.79 -8.64 18.70
N SER A 96 -4.05 -9.62 18.19
CA SER A 96 -4.49 -10.50 17.10
C SER A 96 -5.01 -11.85 17.62
N ARG A 97 -4.99 -12.05 18.94
CA ARG A 97 -5.54 -13.23 19.62
C ARG A 97 -6.99 -13.47 19.23
N GLY A 98 -7.28 -14.69 18.80
CA GLY A 98 -8.65 -15.11 18.45
C GLY A 98 -9.17 -14.58 17.12
N LYS A 99 -8.32 -13.88 16.34
CA LYS A 99 -8.68 -13.28 15.04
C LYS A 99 -8.04 -14.02 13.85
N THR A 100 -7.20 -15.02 14.12
CA THR A 100 -6.52 -15.86 13.12
C THR A 100 -6.03 -17.16 13.78
N ASN A 101 -5.80 -18.22 12.97
CA ASN A 101 -5.17 -19.49 13.38
C ASN A 101 -3.66 -19.54 13.06
N PHE A 102 -3.03 -18.40 12.73
CA PHE A 102 -1.61 -18.33 12.37
C PHE A 102 -0.68 -19.03 13.37
N TRP A 103 -0.83 -18.78 14.68
CA TRP A 103 0.04 -19.36 15.71
C TRP A 103 -0.13 -20.87 15.89
N ASP A 104 -1.24 -21.46 15.44
CA ASP A 104 -1.42 -22.91 15.45
C ASP A 104 -0.58 -23.59 14.35
N HIS A 105 -0.23 -22.83 13.29
CA HIS A 105 0.44 -23.35 12.10
C HIS A 105 1.85 -22.78 11.86
N VAL A 106 2.26 -21.75 12.60
CA VAL A 106 3.55 -21.06 12.39
C VAL A 106 4.77 -21.98 12.48
N ALA A 107 4.74 -22.98 13.37
CA ALA A 107 5.81 -23.95 13.48
C ALA A 107 5.93 -24.84 12.23
N ALA A 108 4.81 -25.26 11.66
CA ALA A 108 4.80 -26.09 10.46
C ALA A 108 5.13 -25.29 9.19
N LEU A 109 4.71 -24.03 9.13
CA LEU A 109 4.90 -23.15 7.97
C LEU A 109 6.29 -22.49 7.96
N PHE A 110 6.73 -21.95 9.10
CA PHE A 110 7.92 -21.09 9.19
C PHE A 110 9.02 -21.68 10.09
N GLY A 111 8.81 -22.85 10.70
CA GLY A 111 9.79 -23.45 11.63
C GLY A 111 10.01 -22.63 12.90
N ALA A 112 9.11 -21.68 13.21
CA ALA A 112 9.22 -20.77 14.34
C ALA A 112 8.29 -21.16 15.48
N SER A 113 8.72 -20.93 16.72
CA SER A 113 7.87 -21.02 17.91
C SER A 113 7.66 -19.61 18.44
N LEU A 114 6.45 -19.08 18.24
CA LEU A 114 6.08 -17.72 18.63
C LEU A 114 4.91 -17.78 19.62
N PRO A 115 4.92 -16.97 20.69
CA PRO A 115 3.72 -16.77 21.48
C PRO A 115 2.66 -16.07 20.62
N VAL A 116 1.38 -16.23 20.98
CA VAL A 116 0.29 -15.39 20.42
C VAL A 116 0.66 -13.91 20.56
N ASP A 117 0.34 -13.12 19.54
CA ASP A 117 0.77 -11.72 19.35
C ASP A 117 2.25 -11.52 18.99
N GLY A 118 3.07 -12.57 19.00
CA GLY A 118 4.47 -12.53 18.58
C GLY A 118 4.61 -12.60 17.05
N GLY A 119 5.45 -11.71 16.50
CA GLY A 119 5.70 -11.57 15.07
C GLY A 119 6.97 -12.26 14.56
N LEU A 120 7.00 -12.62 13.28
CA LEU A 120 8.12 -13.36 12.66
C LEU A 120 9.45 -12.59 12.63
N ALA A 121 9.41 -11.25 12.61
CA ALA A 121 10.60 -10.40 12.67
C ALA A 121 10.85 -9.81 14.08
N GLY A 122 10.23 -10.38 15.11
CA GLY A 122 10.54 -10.11 16.52
C GLY A 122 9.83 -8.91 17.13
N LYS A 123 8.89 -8.27 16.42
CA LYS A 123 8.00 -7.25 16.99
C LYS A 123 6.60 -7.81 17.20
N ASP A 124 6.02 -7.45 18.33
CA ASP A 124 4.75 -8.01 18.79
C ASP A 124 3.60 -7.03 18.59
N MET A 125 2.37 -7.54 18.61
CA MET A 125 1.22 -6.71 18.96
C MET A 125 1.33 -6.24 20.43
N PRO A 126 0.80 -5.05 20.79
CA PRO A 126 0.77 -4.58 22.19
C PRO A 126 0.12 -5.56 23.17
N GLY A 127 -0.82 -6.38 22.69
CA GLY A 127 -1.58 -7.36 23.47
C GLY A 127 -2.76 -6.71 24.19
N THR A 128 -3.58 -7.52 24.87
CA THR A 128 -4.84 -7.06 25.51
C THR A 128 -4.68 -5.99 26.60
N SER A 129 -3.49 -5.89 27.21
CA SER A 129 -3.15 -4.80 28.15
C SER A 129 -2.73 -3.50 27.46
N ASN A 130 -2.60 -3.53 26.13
CA ASN A 130 -2.09 -2.47 25.27
C ASN A 130 -0.73 -1.90 25.73
N ALA A 131 0.16 -2.78 26.20
CA ALA A 131 1.46 -2.35 26.72
C ALA A 131 2.33 -1.77 25.58
N PRO A 132 2.94 -0.58 25.76
CA PRO A 132 3.84 -0.02 24.75
C PRO A 132 4.99 -0.95 24.41
N LYS A 133 5.23 -1.15 23.11
CA LYS A 133 6.28 -2.01 22.57
C LYS A 133 7.44 -1.18 22.03
N PRO A 134 8.70 -1.56 22.29
CA PRO A 134 9.86 -0.78 21.86
C PRO A 134 10.15 -0.93 20.37
N MET A 135 10.51 0.19 19.74
CA MET A 135 11.08 0.22 18.38
C MET A 135 12.61 0.10 18.44
N THR A 136 13.20 -0.41 17.36
CA THR A 136 14.67 -0.55 17.21
C THR A 136 15.20 0.60 16.35
N PHE A 137 16.33 1.21 16.72
CA PHE A 137 17.00 2.17 15.83
C PHE A 137 17.86 1.44 14.81
N ASP A 138 17.68 1.76 13.53
CA ASP A 138 18.49 1.26 12.42
C ASP A 138 19.41 2.38 11.93
N ALA A 139 20.70 2.20 12.17
CA ALA A 139 21.73 3.17 11.85
C ALA A 139 22.01 3.30 10.35
N ALA A 140 21.71 2.28 9.54
CA ALA A 140 21.92 2.35 8.09
C ALA A 140 20.96 3.36 7.45
N HIS A 141 19.73 3.43 7.97
CA HIS A 141 18.69 4.31 7.45
C HIS A 141 18.44 5.56 8.32
N ASN A 142 19.01 5.61 9.53
CA ASN A 142 18.76 6.65 10.55
C ASN A 142 17.30 6.77 10.99
N TRP A 143 16.59 5.64 11.04
CA TRP A 143 15.19 5.59 11.49
C TRP A 143 15.00 4.68 12.69
N PHE A 144 13.82 4.74 13.28
CA PHE A 144 13.32 3.71 14.18
C PHE A 144 12.38 2.79 13.41
N ILE A 145 12.46 1.49 13.66
CA ILE A 145 11.68 0.46 12.99
C ILE A 145 11.04 -0.50 14.00
N ALA A 146 9.79 -0.87 13.74
CA ALA A 146 9.17 -2.06 14.30
C ALA A 146 8.62 -2.92 13.17
N GLU A 147 9.37 -3.96 12.83
CA GLU A 147 9.09 -4.86 11.71
C GLU A 147 8.48 -6.19 12.16
N GLY A 148 7.48 -6.66 11.42
CA GLY A 148 6.85 -7.96 11.61
C GLY A 148 5.73 -8.00 12.63
N ILE A 149 5.08 -6.85 12.91
CA ILE A 149 3.94 -6.79 13.82
C ILE A 149 2.79 -7.62 13.24
N PRO A 150 2.31 -8.68 13.93
CA PRO A 150 1.35 -9.63 13.35
C PRO A 150 -0.10 -9.13 13.49
N ILE A 151 -0.39 -7.94 12.99
CA ILE A 151 -1.71 -7.29 13.07
C ILE A 151 -2.70 -7.91 12.07
N THR A 152 -3.98 -8.00 12.45
CA THR A 152 -5.09 -8.53 11.61
C THR A 152 -6.06 -7.43 11.19
N PRO A 153 -6.87 -7.60 10.13
CA PRO A 153 -7.86 -6.60 9.67
C PRO A 153 -9.13 -6.55 10.54
N TYR A 154 -9.07 -7.06 11.77
CA TYR A 154 -10.20 -7.14 12.69
C TYR A 154 -9.83 -6.45 14.00
N ASP A 155 -10.69 -5.56 14.45
CA ASP A 155 -10.53 -4.84 15.70
C ASP A 155 -10.87 -5.72 16.92
N ASP A 156 -10.71 -5.20 18.13
CA ASP A 156 -10.90 -5.97 19.36
C ASP A 156 -12.35 -6.41 19.60
N SER A 157 -13.31 -5.80 18.89
CA SER A 157 -14.71 -6.23 18.89
C SER A 157 -15.03 -7.25 17.79
N GLY A 158 -14.02 -7.65 17.00
CA GLY A 158 -14.17 -8.55 15.86
C GLY A 158 -14.75 -7.88 14.61
N VAL A 159 -14.87 -6.55 14.61
CA VAL A 159 -15.34 -5.79 13.44
C VAL A 159 -14.17 -5.60 12.47
N LYS A 160 -14.44 -5.83 11.19
CA LYS A 160 -13.42 -5.67 10.15
C LYS A 160 -13.05 -4.18 10.01
N ASN A 161 -11.79 -3.87 10.29
CA ASN A 161 -11.17 -2.56 10.06
C ASN A 161 -9.77 -2.80 9.48
N PRO A 162 -9.57 -2.64 8.16
CA PRO A 162 -8.27 -2.85 7.51
C PRO A 162 -7.29 -1.69 7.73
N TYR A 163 -7.68 -0.64 8.45
CA TYR A 163 -6.87 0.56 8.71
C TYR A 163 -6.73 0.87 10.22
N PRO A 164 -6.30 -0.11 11.04
CA PRO A 164 -6.12 0.10 12.47
C PRO A 164 -5.03 1.14 12.73
N LEU A 165 -5.16 1.88 13.83
CA LEU A 165 -4.20 2.90 14.23
C LEU A 165 -3.27 2.43 15.35
N MET A 166 -2.01 2.87 15.25
CA MET A 166 -1.02 2.80 16.32
C MET A 166 -0.51 4.21 16.63
N LYS A 167 -0.21 4.46 17.90
CA LYS A 167 0.45 5.67 18.36
C LYS A 167 1.94 5.39 18.52
N VAL A 168 2.79 6.21 17.91
CA VAL A 168 4.24 6.18 18.09
C VAL A 168 4.63 7.31 19.05
N THR A 169 5.40 6.99 20.07
CA THR A 169 5.80 7.93 21.13
C THR A 169 7.31 7.97 21.27
N ALA A 170 7.89 9.17 21.19
CA ALA A 170 9.30 9.43 21.46
C ALA A 170 9.50 9.97 22.89
N ARG A 171 10.48 9.41 23.60
CA ARG A 171 10.85 9.82 24.96
C ARG A 171 12.34 10.06 25.08
N ASP A 172 12.73 10.99 25.95
CA ASP A 172 14.13 11.18 26.32
C ASP A 172 14.66 10.03 27.20
N ALA A 173 15.95 10.08 27.54
CA ALA A 173 16.59 9.08 28.41
C ALA A 173 16.02 9.03 29.85
N SER A 174 15.31 10.08 30.29
CA SER A 174 14.64 10.12 31.59
C SER A 174 13.19 9.65 31.52
N GLY A 175 12.70 9.28 30.34
CA GLY A 175 11.32 8.84 30.10
C GLY A 175 10.33 9.97 29.84
N ASN A 176 10.76 11.23 29.77
CA ASN A 176 9.87 12.36 29.50
C ASN A 176 9.40 12.33 28.04
N LEU A 177 8.14 12.69 27.81
CA LEU A 177 7.57 12.78 26.47
C LEU A 177 8.24 13.91 25.68
N LEU A 178 8.79 13.56 24.51
CA LEU A 178 9.31 14.54 23.55
C LEU A 178 8.27 14.86 22.49
N ALA A 179 7.70 13.84 21.87
CA ALA A 179 6.63 13.97 20.90
C ALA A 179 5.92 12.63 20.64
N SER A 180 4.71 12.68 20.08
CA SER A 180 3.99 11.50 19.60
C SER A 180 3.27 11.79 18.29
N THR A 181 2.98 10.74 17.52
CA THR A 181 2.14 10.77 16.32
C THR A 181 1.27 9.52 16.26
N ARG A 182 0.27 9.51 15.38
CA ARG A 182 -0.57 8.35 15.08
C ARG A 182 -0.44 7.96 13.62
N ILE A 183 -0.38 6.66 13.39
CA ILE A 183 -0.20 6.07 12.07
C ILE A 183 -1.15 4.92 11.86
N VAL A 184 -1.46 4.67 10.60
CA VAL A 184 -2.19 3.47 10.18
C VAL A 184 -1.22 2.30 9.99
N LEU A 185 -1.62 1.11 10.43
CA LEU A 185 -0.97 -0.16 10.08
C LEU A 185 -1.92 -0.95 9.18
N PRO A 186 -2.01 -0.59 7.89
CA PRO A 186 -2.99 -1.15 6.99
C PRO A 186 -2.71 -2.63 6.73
N VAL A 187 -3.73 -3.47 6.91
CA VAL A 187 -3.65 -4.92 6.68
C VAL A 187 -4.95 -5.42 6.08
N SER A 188 -4.86 -6.42 5.20
CA SER A 188 -6.03 -7.01 4.55
C SER A 188 -5.89 -8.52 4.33
N ASP A 189 -7.01 -9.21 4.44
CA ASP A 189 -7.20 -10.64 4.14
C ASP A 189 -8.12 -10.83 2.91
N GLU A 190 -8.29 -9.80 2.08
CA GLU A 190 -9.24 -9.75 0.96
C GLU A 190 -8.82 -10.60 -0.27
N MET A 191 -7.64 -11.24 -0.25
CA MET A 191 -7.22 -12.15 -1.32
C MET A 191 -8.26 -13.28 -1.49
N ASP A 192 -8.98 -13.32 -2.62
CA ASP A 192 -10.09 -14.26 -2.83
C ASP A 192 -9.98 -15.01 -4.17
N CYS A 193 -9.61 -16.28 -4.09
CA CYS A 193 -9.48 -17.15 -5.26
C CYS A 193 -10.78 -17.91 -5.59
N ARG A 194 -11.83 -17.77 -4.78
CA ARG A 194 -13.03 -18.63 -4.84
C ARG A 194 -13.83 -18.50 -6.12
N THR A 195 -13.85 -17.30 -6.70
CA THR A 195 -14.57 -17.02 -7.97
C THR A 195 -14.21 -18.05 -9.05
N CYS A 196 -12.98 -18.58 -9.06
CA CYS A 196 -12.55 -19.62 -9.97
C CYS A 196 -12.31 -20.97 -9.27
N HIS A 197 -11.73 -20.99 -8.07
CA HIS A 197 -11.25 -22.23 -7.44
C HIS A 197 -12.20 -22.87 -6.43
N ALA A 198 -13.31 -22.23 -6.07
CA ALA A 198 -14.31 -22.86 -5.22
C ALA A 198 -15.00 -24.03 -5.95
N SER A 199 -15.38 -25.05 -5.19
CA SER A 199 -16.10 -26.21 -5.73
C SER A 199 -17.42 -25.76 -6.36
N GLY A 200 -17.64 -26.11 -7.63
CA GLY A 200 -18.82 -25.70 -8.40
C GLY A 200 -18.67 -24.39 -9.19
N SER A 201 -17.53 -23.71 -9.08
CA SER A 201 -17.15 -22.59 -9.97
C SER A 201 -16.97 -23.06 -11.43
N PRO A 202 -16.82 -22.13 -12.42
CA PRO A 202 -16.63 -22.49 -13.82
C PRO A 202 -15.51 -23.50 -14.05
N ILE A 203 -15.68 -24.36 -15.05
CA ILE A 203 -14.89 -25.59 -15.20
C ILE A 203 -13.42 -25.35 -15.57
N ASP A 204 -13.06 -24.15 -16.04
CA ASP A 204 -11.71 -23.83 -16.51
C ASP A 204 -10.63 -23.92 -15.41
N ALA A 205 -11.03 -23.77 -14.14
CA ALA A 205 -10.16 -23.93 -12.98
C ALA A 205 -10.37 -25.25 -12.22
N ARG A 206 -11.19 -26.16 -12.76
CA ARG A 206 -11.51 -27.45 -12.12
C ARG A 206 -10.33 -28.41 -12.25
N PRO A 207 -9.82 -29.00 -11.14
CA PRO A 207 -8.86 -30.09 -11.22
C PRO A 207 -9.37 -31.25 -12.07
N ALA A 208 -8.49 -31.97 -12.75
CA ALA A 208 -8.84 -33.12 -13.59
C ALA A 208 -9.56 -34.23 -12.80
N ALA A 209 -9.18 -34.45 -11.53
CA ALA A 209 -9.87 -35.37 -10.61
C ALA A 209 -11.24 -34.86 -10.12
N GLY A 210 -11.57 -33.61 -10.42
CA GLY A 210 -12.77 -32.92 -9.96
C GLY A 210 -12.59 -32.13 -8.66
N TRP A 211 -13.64 -31.39 -8.32
CA TRP A 211 -13.73 -30.55 -7.11
C TRP A 211 -13.68 -31.39 -5.83
N VAL A 212 -13.07 -30.85 -4.77
CA VAL A 212 -12.92 -31.51 -3.46
C VAL A 212 -14.23 -31.49 -2.65
N PHE A 213 -15.02 -30.42 -2.71
CA PHE A 213 -16.20 -30.17 -1.87
C PHE A 213 -15.93 -30.30 -0.35
N ASP A 214 -15.04 -29.47 0.19
CA ASP A 214 -14.83 -29.34 1.64
C ASP A 214 -15.98 -28.52 2.27
N PRO A 215 -16.53 -28.90 3.44
CA PRO A 215 -17.59 -28.13 4.11
C PRO A 215 -17.13 -26.75 4.59
N ASP A 216 -15.83 -26.54 4.80
CA ASP A 216 -15.27 -25.23 5.14
C ASP A 216 -14.92 -24.45 3.86
N PRO A 217 -15.58 -23.30 3.59
CA PRO A 217 -15.32 -22.50 2.39
C PRO A 217 -13.91 -21.90 2.32
N GLU A 218 -13.18 -21.76 3.43
CA GLU A 218 -11.76 -21.37 3.42
C GLU A 218 -10.88 -22.53 2.96
N ARG A 219 -11.19 -23.76 3.40
CA ARG A 219 -10.41 -24.95 3.01
C ARG A 219 -10.72 -25.40 1.58
N ASP A 220 -11.98 -25.32 1.16
CA ASP A 220 -12.47 -25.87 -0.11
C ASP A 220 -11.67 -25.38 -1.32
N TYR A 221 -11.65 -24.05 -1.54
CA TYR A 221 -10.94 -23.51 -2.70
C TYR A 221 -9.42 -23.70 -2.57
N ARG A 222 -8.86 -23.64 -1.36
CA ARG A 222 -7.42 -23.83 -1.15
C ARG A 222 -6.98 -25.25 -1.48
N LEU A 223 -7.78 -26.25 -1.12
CA LEU A 223 -7.53 -27.64 -1.49
C LEU A 223 -7.66 -27.87 -3.00
N ASN A 224 -8.62 -27.22 -3.65
CA ASN A 224 -8.74 -27.25 -5.11
C ASN A 224 -7.54 -26.59 -5.80
N VAL A 225 -7.02 -25.47 -5.26
CA VAL A 225 -5.78 -24.83 -5.72
C VAL A 225 -4.61 -25.80 -5.60
N LEU A 226 -4.43 -26.48 -4.45
CA LEU A 226 -3.34 -27.45 -4.29
C LEU A 226 -3.45 -28.63 -5.26
N ARG A 227 -4.66 -29.15 -5.52
CA ARG A 227 -4.84 -30.22 -6.53
C ARG A 227 -4.45 -29.76 -7.93
N LEU A 228 -4.94 -28.60 -8.35
CA LEU A 228 -4.62 -28.07 -9.68
C LEU A 228 -3.12 -27.73 -9.79
N HIS A 229 -2.53 -27.26 -8.70
CA HIS A 229 -1.10 -27.03 -8.61
C HIS A 229 -0.31 -28.35 -8.79
N ASP A 230 -0.65 -29.40 -8.04
CA ASP A 230 -0.02 -30.72 -8.15
C ASP A 230 -0.11 -31.25 -9.59
N GLU A 231 -1.27 -31.16 -10.24
CA GLU A 231 -1.48 -31.54 -11.64
C GLU A 231 -0.57 -30.77 -12.59
N SER A 232 -0.44 -29.45 -12.38
CA SER A 232 0.41 -28.60 -13.21
C SER A 232 1.91 -28.80 -12.95
N ALA A 233 2.30 -29.14 -11.72
CA ALA A 233 3.69 -29.26 -11.31
C ALA A 233 4.26 -30.66 -11.58
N ALA A 234 3.42 -31.69 -11.69
CA ALA A 234 3.81 -33.09 -11.78
C ALA A 234 4.77 -33.42 -12.94
N SER A 235 4.74 -32.65 -14.03
CA SER A 235 5.64 -32.84 -15.19
C SER A 235 7.01 -32.16 -15.01
N SER A 236 7.16 -31.30 -14.00
CA SER A 236 8.42 -30.61 -13.72
C SER A 236 9.43 -31.57 -13.09
N PRO A 237 10.66 -31.67 -13.61
CA PRO A 237 11.73 -32.44 -12.97
C PRO A 237 12.06 -31.96 -11.56
N ALA A 238 11.77 -30.70 -11.23
CA ALA A 238 12.00 -30.12 -9.90
C ALA A 238 10.96 -30.60 -8.86
N TRP A 239 9.83 -31.18 -9.28
CA TRP A 239 8.69 -31.44 -8.40
C TRP A 239 8.99 -32.40 -7.25
N ALA A 240 9.41 -33.63 -7.56
CA ALA A 240 9.70 -34.63 -6.55
C ALA A 240 10.86 -34.21 -5.61
N PRO A 241 11.99 -33.66 -6.10
CA PRO A 241 13.03 -33.09 -5.24
C PRO A 241 12.50 -31.97 -4.33
N ALA A 242 11.59 -31.13 -4.82
CA ALA A 242 11.08 -30.00 -4.06
C ALA A 242 10.16 -30.42 -2.92
N LEU A 243 9.29 -31.41 -3.17
CA LEU A 243 8.47 -32.03 -2.14
C LEU A 243 9.35 -32.65 -1.05
N ALA A 244 10.39 -33.41 -1.43
CA ALA A 244 11.30 -34.03 -0.48
C ALA A 244 12.04 -32.99 0.37
N THR A 245 12.60 -31.96 -0.26
CA THR A 245 13.33 -30.87 0.42
C THR A 245 12.42 -30.10 1.38
N GLY A 246 11.18 -29.81 0.97
CA GLY A 246 10.17 -29.16 1.81
C GLY A 246 9.55 -30.07 2.87
N GLY A 247 9.91 -31.36 2.91
CA GLY A 247 9.34 -32.35 3.81
C GLY A 247 7.82 -32.56 3.60
N TYR A 248 7.37 -32.44 2.35
CA TYR A 248 5.99 -32.66 1.93
C TYR A 248 5.75 -34.14 1.54
N ASP A 249 4.49 -34.51 1.34
CA ASP A 249 4.13 -35.85 0.89
C ASP A 249 4.56 -36.09 -0.57
N PRO A 250 5.24 -37.22 -0.89
CA PRO A 250 5.62 -37.56 -2.26
C PRO A 250 4.45 -37.65 -3.24
N ALA A 251 3.22 -37.87 -2.76
CA ALA A 251 2.02 -37.88 -3.58
C ALA A 251 1.53 -36.47 -3.95
N GLY A 252 2.05 -35.40 -3.33
CA GLY A 252 1.74 -34.01 -3.65
C GLY A 252 1.41 -33.12 -2.46
N LEU A 253 1.18 -31.83 -2.73
CA LEU A 253 0.84 -30.84 -1.71
C LEU A 253 -0.59 -31.07 -1.19
N TYR A 254 -1.52 -31.49 -2.03
CA TYR A 254 -2.87 -31.88 -1.57
C TYR A 254 -2.82 -33.03 -0.55
N ALA A 255 -1.99 -34.05 -0.80
CA ALA A 255 -1.79 -35.16 0.13
C ALA A 255 -1.06 -34.72 1.41
N SER A 256 -0.14 -33.75 1.31
CA SER A 256 0.54 -33.18 2.48
C SER A 256 -0.45 -32.61 3.49
N VAL A 257 -1.48 -31.90 3.02
CA VAL A 257 -2.51 -31.34 3.89
C VAL A 257 -3.50 -32.41 4.35
N THR A 258 -4.01 -33.23 3.43
CA THR A 258 -5.16 -34.13 3.72
C THR A 258 -4.78 -35.45 4.37
N VAL A 259 -3.55 -35.93 4.18
CA VAL A 259 -3.06 -37.19 4.74
C VAL A 259 -2.11 -36.94 5.91
N ARG A 260 -1.19 -35.97 5.77
CA ARG A 260 -0.18 -35.68 6.82
C ARG A 260 -0.57 -34.55 7.77
N GLY A 261 -1.63 -33.80 7.49
CA GLY A 261 -2.01 -32.63 8.29
C GLY A 261 -0.97 -31.51 8.25
N LYS A 262 -0.08 -31.48 7.25
CA LYS A 262 0.99 -30.49 7.13
C LYS A 262 0.55 -29.38 6.16
N PRO A 263 0.36 -28.12 6.63
CA PRO A 263 0.07 -27.00 5.75
C PRO A 263 1.29 -26.67 4.87
N VAL A 264 1.04 -26.00 3.75
CA VAL A 264 2.05 -25.70 2.73
C VAL A 264 2.46 -24.24 2.78
N LEU A 265 3.73 -23.94 3.01
CA LEU A 265 4.27 -22.61 2.77
C LEU A 265 4.68 -22.50 1.29
N CYS A 266 4.01 -21.63 0.52
CA CYS A 266 4.32 -21.44 -0.91
C CYS A 266 5.79 -21.01 -1.11
N ALA A 267 6.29 -20.16 -0.20
CA ALA A 267 7.65 -19.66 -0.20
C ALA A 267 8.72 -20.75 0.08
N ALA A 268 8.32 -21.93 0.57
CA ALA A 268 9.25 -23.04 0.78
C ALA A 268 9.80 -23.62 -0.54
N CYS A 269 9.08 -23.42 -1.65
CA CYS A 269 9.51 -23.84 -3.00
C CYS A 269 9.73 -22.65 -3.93
N HIS A 270 8.85 -21.66 -3.89
CA HIS A 270 8.94 -20.47 -4.73
C HIS A 270 9.68 -19.34 -3.99
N ALA A 271 10.73 -18.76 -4.61
CA ALA A 271 11.39 -17.60 -4.02
C ALA A 271 10.40 -16.44 -3.83
N SER A 272 10.49 -15.75 -2.69
CA SER A 272 9.66 -14.59 -2.37
C SER A 272 10.49 -13.54 -1.67
N GLU A 273 10.52 -12.31 -2.19
CA GLU A 273 11.26 -11.22 -1.55
C GLU A 273 10.65 -10.79 -0.22
N ALA A 274 9.39 -11.14 0.04
CA ALA A 274 8.76 -10.97 1.35
C ALA A 274 9.33 -11.93 2.41
N LEU A 275 10.02 -13.00 2.00
CA LEU A 275 10.71 -13.94 2.88
C LEU A 275 12.13 -14.20 2.32
N PRO A 276 13.09 -13.29 2.57
CA PRO A 276 14.42 -13.39 2.02
C PRO A 276 15.10 -14.74 2.29
N GLY A 277 15.74 -15.30 1.27
CA GLY A 277 16.39 -16.61 1.35
C GLY A 277 15.44 -17.80 1.17
N SER A 278 14.17 -17.56 0.86
CA SER A 278 13.22 -18.62 0.49
C SER A 278 13.39 -19.10 -0.95
N GLY A 279 12.66 -20.16 -1.30
CA GLY A 279 12.66 -20.75 -2.64
C GLY A 279 13.71 -21.84 -2.84
N GLN A 280 13.55 -22.58 -3.93
CA GLN A 280 14.44 -23.66 -4.31
C GLN A 280 14.96 -23.48 -5.75
N PRO A 281 16.18 -23.96 -6.05
CA PRO A 281 16.76 -23.83 -7.38
C PRO A 281 15.89 -24.45 -8.48
N GLY A 282 15.78 -23.77 -9.62
CA GLY A 282 15.01 -24.24 -10.77
C GLY A 282 13.49 -24.08 -10.66
N ILE A 283 12.98 -23.52 -9.56
CA ILE A 283 11.57 -23.17 -9.39
C ILE A 283 11.40 -21.66 -9.59
N PRO A 284 10.47 -21.20 -10.45
CA PRO A 284 10.22 -19.77 -10.63
C PRO A 284 9.82 -19.07 -9.32
N PRO A 285 10.23 -17.80 -9.10
CA PRO A 285 9.75 -17.00 -7.98
C PRO A 285 8.23 -16.90 -7.94
N LEU A 286 7.64 -16.70 -6.76
CA LEU A 286 6.20 -16.77 -6.55
C LEU A 286 5.46 -15.72 -7.40
N THR A 287 6.02 -14.51 -7.50
CA THR A 287 5.50 -13.45 -8.36
C THR A 287 5.41 -13.90 -9.82
N GLN A 288 6.44 -14.55 -10.34
CA GLN A 288 6.46 -15.03 -11.72
C GLN A 288 5.44 -16.17 -11.90
N ALA A 289 5.47 -17.15 -11.00
CA ALA A 289 4.63 -18.34 -11.07
C ALA A 289 3.13 -18.01 -11.06
N VAL A 290 2.69 -17.12 -10.18
CA VAL A 290 1.28 -16.72 -10.05
C VAL A 290 0.87 -15.84 -11.22
N HIS A 291 1.58 -14.74 -11.49
CA HIS A 291 1.15 -13.78 -12.51
C HIS A 291 1.20 -14.37 -13.93
N ALA A 292 2.27 -15.06 -14.30
CA ALA A 292 2.40 -15.63 -15.65
C ALA A 292 1.32 -16.70 -15.91
N ARG A 293 0.93 -17.48 -14.90
CA ARG A 293 -0.11 -18.50 -15.03
C ARG A 293 -1.50 -17.90 -15.21
N HIS A 294 -1.79 -16.79 -14.54
CA HIS A 294 -3.12 -16.17 -14.55
C HIS A 294 -3.32 -15.14 -15.65
N ALA A 295 -2.25 -14.61 -16.27
CA ALA A 295 -2.36 -13.55 -17.28
C ALA A 295 -3.28 -13.89 -18.47
N GLY A 296 -3.38 -15.17 -18.84
CA GLY A 296 -4.25 -15.63 -19.94
C GLY A 296 -5.64 -16.13 -19.50
N VAL A 297 -5.93 -16.16 -18.20
CA VAL A 297 -7.19 -16.70 -17.65
C VAL A 297 -8.29 -15.65 -17.76
N ASN A 298 -9.51 -16.06 -18.11
CA ASN A 298 -10.65 -15.15 -18.15
C ASN A 298 -11.28 -15.01 -16.77
N ASP A 299 -11.59 -13.77 -16.38
CA ASP A 299 -12.39 -13.49 -15.19
C ASP A 299 -13.84 -13.94 -15.43
N PRO A 300 -14.39 -14.88 -14.64
CA PRO A 300 -15.76 -15.34 -14.80
C PRO A 300 -16.83 -14.26 -14.68
N THR A 301 -16.53 -13.16 -13.99
CA THR A 301 -17.48 -12.06 -13.76
C THR A 301 -17.52 -11.09 -14.92
N SER A 302 -16.36 -10.74 -15.49
CA SER A 302 -16.28 -9.73 -16.56
C SER A 302 -16.17 -10.34 -17.96
N GLY A 303 -15.82 -11.62 -18.07
CA GLY A 303 -15.53 -12.29 -19.34
C GLY A 303 -14.24 -11.83 -20.01
N GLN A 304 -13.49 -10.90 -19.41
CA GLN A 304 -12.22 -10.42 -19.93
C GLN A 304 -11.05 -11.22 -19.35
N SER A 305 -9.96 -11.33 -20.12
CA SER A 305 -8.70 -11.86 -19.59
C SER A 305 -8.24 -11.04 -18.37
N LEU A 306 -7.69 -11.71 -17.36
CA LEU A 306 -7.06 -11.09 -16.19
C LEU A 306 -5.80 -10.29 -16.56
N GLY A 307 -5.15 -10.60 -17.68
CA GLY A 307 -4.02 -9.85 -18.20
C GLY A 307 -4.39 -8.61 -19.01
N SER A 308 -5.69 -8.39 -19.31
CA SER A 308 -6.15 -7.24 -20.08
C SER A 308 -5.90 -5.94 -19.35
N SER A 309 -5.29 -4.95 -20.03
CA SER A 309 -5.17 -3.59 -19.51
C SER A 309 -6.53 -2.90 -19.32
N ALA A 310 -7.58 -3.39 -20.00
CA ALA A 310 -8.95 -2.93 -19.80
C ALA A 310 -9.67 -3.60 -18.61
N ASN A 311 -9.11 -4.69 -18.05
CA ASN A 311 -9.71 -5.41 -16.93
C ASN A 311 -9.12 -4.96 -15.60
N ARG A 312 -9.52 -3.76 -15.16
CA ARG A 312 -9.08 -3.15 -13.90
C ARG A 312 -9.26 -4.08 -12.67
N SER A 313 -10.39 -4.78 -12.59
CA SER A 313 -10.71 -5.67 -11.46
C SER A 313 -9.81 -6.88 -11.34
N ALA A 314 -9.03 -7.21 -12.38
CA ALA A 314 -8.18 -8.39 -12.40
C ALA A 314 -7.15 -8.41 -11.27
N CYS A 315 -6.51 -7.27 -10.99
CA CYS A 315 -5.54 -7.17 -9.90
C CYS A 315 -6.21 -7.37 -8.53
N TYR A 316 -7.42 -6.82 -8.35
CA TYR A 316 -8.15 -6.91 -7.09
C TYR A 316 -8.80 -8.27 -6.80
N ARG A 317 -8.67 -9.24 -7.70
CA ARG A 317 -9.02 -10.64 -7.40
C ARG A 317 -8.04 -11.26 -6.41
N CYS A 318 -6.77 -10.90 -6.52
CA CYS A 318 -5.70 -11.45 -5.69
C CYS A 318 -5.13 -10.41 -4.73
N HIS A 319 -5.11 -9.14 -5.10
CA HIS A 319 -4.61 -8.08 -4.23
C HIS A 319 -5.77 -7.37 -3.53
N PRO A 320 -5.56 -6.91 -2.29
CA PRO A 320 -6.56 -6.10 -1.60
C PRO A 320 -6.91 -4.86 -2.40
N GLY A 321 -8.18 -4.49 -2.46
CA GLY A 321 -8.55 -3.20 -3.04
C GLY A 321 -9.94 -3.05 -3.62
N SER A 322 -10.75 -4.11 -3.72
CA SER A 322 -12.16 -3.94 -4.09
C SER A 322 -12.95 -3.30 -2.95
N GLU A 323 -12.66 -3.70 -1.71
CA GLU A 323 -13.22 -3.13 -0.48
C GLU A 323 -12.16 -2.33 0.30
N THR A 324 -10.99 -2.94 0.53
CA THR A 324 -9.92 -2.35 1.37
C THR A 324 -9.07 -1.29 0.67
N LYS A 325 -9.44 -0.91 -0.57
CA LYS A 325 -8.82 0.16 -1.38
C LYS A 325 -7.30 0.31 -1.14
N CYS A 326 -6.50 -0.69 -1.56
CA CYS A 326 -5.05 -0.64 -1.37
C CYS A 326 -4.45 0.61 -2.01
N LEU A 327 -4.76 0.86 -3.29
CA LEU A 327 -4.44 2.10 -3.99
C LEU A 327 -5.44 3.20 -3.58
N ARG A 328 -5.05 4.02 -2.61
CA ARG A 328 -5.90 5.07 -2.01
C ARG A 328 -5.23 6.43 -1.87
N GLY A 329 -3.95 6.54 -2.16
CA GLY A 329 -3.19 7.78 -2.16
C GLY A 329 -3.60 8.74 -3.28
N ALA A 330 -2.84 9.83 -3.43
CA ALA A 330 -3.09 10.89 -4.41
C ALA A 330 -3.23 10.38 -5.86
N MET A 331 -2.48 9.34 -6.22
CA MET A 331 -2.55 8.72 -7.54
C MET A 331 -3.86 7.93 -7.71
N GLY A 332 -4.28 7.16 -6.69
CA GLY A 332 -5.55 6.44 -6.69
C GLY A 332 -6.78 7.34 -6.62
N ALA A 333 -6.65 8.52 -6.02
CA ALA A 333 -7.70 9.53 -5.91
C ALA A 333 -7.82 10.42 -7.15
N ALA A 334 -6.88 10.35 -8.10
CA ALA A 334 -6.94 11.14 -9.32
C ALA A 334 -8.12 10.66 -10.18
N THR A 335 -8.96 11.60 -10.63
CA THR A 335 -10.15 11.31 -11.45
C THR A 335 -10.06 11.94 -12.84
N ALA A 336 -10.51 11.21 -13.85
CA ALA A 336 -10.76 11.74 -15.18
C ALA A 336 -12.01 12.64 -15.19
N THR A 337 -12.28 13.31 -16.31
CA THR A 337 -13.42 14.25 -16.46
C THR A 337 -14.78 13.57 -16.34
N ASP A 338 -14.85 12.27 -16.62
CA ASP A 338 -16.06 11.44 -16.49
C ASP A 338 -16.25 10.86 -15.06
N GLY A 339 -15.36 11.23 -14.12
CA GLY A 339 -15.40 10.75 -12.73
C GLY A 339 -14.77 9.38 -12.50
N THR A 340 -14.27 8.71 -13.55
CA THR A 340 -13.51 7.48 -13.40
C THR A 340 -12.11 7.75 -12.83
N MET A 341 -11.47 6.72 -12.28
CA MET A 341 -10.10 6.85 -11.78
C MET A 341 -9.12 7.04 -12.95
N LEU A 342 -8.34 8.12 -12.89
CA LEU A 342 -7.37 8.51 -13.91
C LEU A 342 -6.18 7.55 -13.99
N MET A 343 -5.83 6.91 -12.87
CA MET A 343 -4.71 5.97 -12.77
C MET A 343 -5.14 4.67 -12.09
N GLN A 344 -4.58 3.57 -12.54
CA GLN A 344 -4.80 2.20 -12.10
C GLN A 344 -3.48 1.51 -11.77
N CYS A 345 -3.56 0.29 -11.21
CA CYS A 345 -2.38 -0.54 -10.93
C CYS A 345 -1.53 -0.74 -12.20
N GLN A 346 -2.18 -0.94 -13.35
CA GLN A 346 -1.54 -1.19 -14.64
C GLN A 346 -0.79 0.04 -15.17
N ASP A 347 -1.20 1.26 -14.81
CA ASP A 347 -0.53 2.49 -15.24
C ASP A 347 0.85 2.65 -14.58
N CYS A 348 1.11 1.89 -13.50
CA CYS A 348 2.36 1.88 -12.76
C CYS A 348 3.13 0.56 -12.91
N HIS A 349 2.46 -0.59 -12.79
CA HIS A 349 3.13 -1.91 -12.79
C HIS A 349 3.05 -2.64 -14.14
N GLY A 350 2.21 -2.18 -15.08
CA GLY A 350 1.89 -2.89 -16.32
C GLY A 350 0.83 -3.99 -16.14
N GLY A 351 0.50 -4.68 -17.22
CA GLY A 351 -0.43 -5.82 -17.19
C GLY A 351 0.17 -7.05 -16.50
N MET A 352 -0.67 -8.02 -16.16
CA MET A 352 -0.27 -9.22 -15.40
C MET A 352 0.91 -10.00 -16.03
N ALA A 353 0.98 -10.06 -17.36
CA ALA A 353 2.10 -10.69 -18.06
C ALA A 353 3.44 -9.93 -17.86
N ALA A 354 3.40 -8.60 -17.76
CA ALA A 354 4.59 -7.79 -17.49
C ALA A 354 5.04 -7.94 -16.02
N VAL A 355 4.11 -8.09 -15.09
CA VAL A 355 4.41 -8.39 -13.68
C VAL A 355 4.99 -9.80 -13.53
N GLY A 356 4.50 -10.76 -14.32
CA GLY A 356 4.98 -12.14 -14.35
C GLY A 356 6.18 -12.40 -15.28
N ALA A 357 6.84 -11.36 -15.80
CA ALA A 357 7.96 -11.52 -16.71
C ALA A 357 9.20 -12.12 -16.00
N THR A 358 9.93 -12.99 -16.68
CA THR A 358 11.19 -13.58 -16.16
C THR A 358 12.29 -12.56 -15.95
N THR A 359 12.20 -11.40 -16.61
CA THR A 359 13.15 -10.29 -16.49
C THR A 359 12.80 -9.32 -15.34
N ARG A 360 11.73 -9.61 -14.58
CA ARG A 360 11.28 -8.78 -13.46
C ARG A 360 11.50 -9.49 -12.14
N THR A 361 12.16 -8.81 -11.22
CA THR A 361 12.27 -9.19 -9.82
C THR A 361 11.19 -8.45 -9.04
N GLY A 362 10.13 -9.15 -8.65
CA GLY A 362 9.04 -8.54 -7.89
C GLY A 362 9.53 -7.92 -6.59
N TRP A 363 8.86 -6.87 -6.10
CA TRP A 363 9.23 -6.09 -4.90
C TRP A 363 10.48 -5.21 -5.02
N LEU A 364 11.30 -5.42 -6.06
CA LEU A 364 12.54 -4.71 -6.33
C LEU A 364 12.46 -3.88 -7.62
N ASP A 365 11.88 -4.44 -8.67
CA ASP A 365 11.58 -3.74 -9.92
C ASP A 365 10.19 -3.08 -9.85
N GLU A 366 10.17 -1.92 -9.18
CA GLU A 366 8.95 -1.14 -8.93
C GLU A 366 8.94 0.20 -9.70
N PRO A 367 7.75 0.77 -9.95
CA PRO A 367 7.62 2.08 -10.58
C PRO A 367 8.37 3.15 -9.79
N THR A 368 8.95 4.09 -10.51
CA THR A 368 9.73 5.20 -9.93
C THR A 368 9.05 6.54 -10.19
N CYS A 369 9.22 7.48 -9.26
CA CYS A 369 8.54 8.77 -9.29
C CYS A 369 8.80 9.52 -10.62
N GLN A 370 10.05 9.50 -11.08
CA GLN A 370 10.52 10.19 -12.28
C GLN A 370 9.95 9.65 -13.59
N GLN A 371 9.36 8.45 -13.61
CA GLN A 371 8.68 7.96 -14.80
C GLN A 371 7.40 8.77 -15.06
N CYS A 372 6.71 9.23 -14.01
CA CYS A 372 5.59 10.17 -14.17
C CYS A 372 6.03 11.62 -14.01
N HIS A 373 6.84 11.93 -13.00
CA HIS A 373 7.28 13.28 -12.62
C HIS A 373 8.58 13.65 -13.33
N THR A 374 8.48 14.10 -14.57
CA THR A 374 9.64 14.16 -15.47
C THR A 374 10.50 15.41 -15.33
N GLY A 375 10.09 16.36 -14.50
CA GLY A 375 10.92 17.49 -14.15
C GLY A 375 10.19 18.76 -13.78
N THR A 376 10.86 19.88 -14.04
CA THR A 376 10.47 21.24 -13.68
C THR A 376 9.60 21.87 -14.77
N ALA A 377 9.07 23.06 -14.52
CA ALA A 377 8.33 23.81 -15.52
C ALA A 377 9.18 24.16 -16.75
N THR A 378 10.48 24.36 -16.60
CA THR A 378 11.40 24.75 -17.68
C THR A 378 12.25 23.60 -18.22
N LYS A 379 12.24 22.43 -17.55
CA LYS A 379 12.98 21.23 -17.95
C LYS A 379 12.18 19.98 -17.61
N ASN A 380 11.40 19.47 -18.57
CA ASN A 380 10.58 18.25 -18.46
C ASN A 380 10.52 17.51 -19.81
N SER A 381 10.00 16.28 -19.80
CA SER A 381 9.89 15.41 -20.99
C SER A 381 8.60 15.68 -21.79
N GLY A 382 8.26 16.96 -22.01
CA GLY A 382 7.06 17.42 -22.71
C GLY A 382 5.85 17.65 -21.80
N GLN A 383 5.81 17.04 -20.62
CA GLN A 383 4.85 17.35 -19.54
C GLN A 383 5.55 17.23 -18.19
N ILE A 384 5.22 18.12 -17.24
CA ILE A 384 5.74 18.05 -15.86
C ILE A 384 5.38 16.72 -15.20
N ARG A 385 4.16 16.22 -15.44
CA ARG A 385 3.68 14.95 -14.91
C ARG A 385 2.80 14.19 -15.91
N PHE A 386 2.98 12.88 -16.02
CA PHE A 386 2.12 11.96 -16.78
C PHE A 386 1.22 11.14 -15.86
N ALA A 387 0.16 10.55 -16.43
CA ALA A 387 -0.74 9.62 -15.74
C ALA A 387 -0.31 8.14 -15.86
N SER A 388 0.79 7.84 -16.54
CA SER A 388 1.34 6.49 -16.65
C SER A 388 2.85 6.55 -16.67
N VAL A 389 3.48 5.55 -16.04
CA VAL A 389 4.94 5.39 -16.05
C VAL A 389 5.45 4.97 -17.43
N PHE A 390 4.56 4.50 -18.32
CA PHE A 390 4.92 4.01 -19.64
C PHE A 390 4.69 5.05 -20.74
N ASP A 391 5.57 5.06 -21.74
CA ASP A 391 5.40 5.81 -22.98
C ASP A 391 4.42 5.13 -23.94
N GLY A 392 4.21 5.72 -25.13
CA GLY A 392 3.31 5.16 -26.13
C GLY A 392 3.76 3.81 -26.72
N ALA A 393 5.01 3.41 -26.50
CA ALA A 393 5.56 2.11 -26.90
C ALA A 393 5.53 1.08 -25.75
N GLY A 394 5.07 1.48 -24.56
CA GLY A 394 5.02 0.61 -23.37
C GLY A 394 6.35 0.56 -22.59
N ASN A 395 7.34 1.40 -22.92
CA ASN A 395 8.60 1.46 -22.17
C ASN A 395 8.47 2.40 -20.97
N PRO A 396 9.17 2.14 -19.85
CA PRO A 396 9.24 3.11 -18.75
C PRO A 396 9.81 4.45 -19.22
N ARG A 397 9.15 5.54 -18.84
CA ARG A 397 9.54 6.91 -19.20
C ARG A 397 10.85 7.32 -18.52
N VAL A 398 11.61 8.15 -19.20
CA VAL A 398 12.84 8.77 -18.69
C VAL A 398 12.60 10.26 -18.44
N ALA A 399 12.94 10.72 -17.24
CA ALA A 399 12.81 12.13 -16.86
C ALA A 399 13.92 13.01 -17.47
N ALA A 400 13.55 14.22 -17.88
CA ALA A 400 14.50 15.24 -18.29
C ALA A 400 15.18 15.93 -17.09
N ASP A 401 14.53 15.94 -15.93
CA ASP A 401 15.07 16.47 -14.67
C ASP A 401 14.74 15.52 -13.50
N VAL A 402 15.75 15.18 -12.71
CA VAL A 402 15.68 14.21 -11.61
C VAL A 402 15.29 14.84 -10.27
N ARG A 403 14.83 16.10 -10.24
CA ARG A 403 14.42 16.81 -9.02
C ARG A 403 13.40 16.07 -8.14
N PHE A 404 12.54 15.29 -8.77
CA PHE A 404 11.48 14.50 -8.12
C PHE A 404 11.75 13.00 -8.19
N ALA A 405 12.97 12.60 -8.57
CA ALA A 405 13.33 11.21 -8.72
C ALA A 405 13.56 10.53 -7.37
N THR A 406 13.32 9.21 -7.35
CA THR A 406 13.90 8.32 -6.34
C THR A 406 15.42 8.40 -6.39
N ASN A 407 16.10 8.06 -5.29
CA ASN A 407 17.55 7.95 -5.33
C ASN A 407 17.96 6.75 -6.19
N ALA A 408 18.92 6.95 -7.08
CA ALA A 408 19.51 5.86 -7.86
C ALA A 408 20.22 4.86 -6.93
N ASP A 409 20.29 3.61 -7.36
CA ASP A 409 21.01 2.53 -6.67
C ASP A 409 20.68 2.40 -5.18
N THR A 410 19.42 2.65 -4.81
CA THR A 410 18.91 2.66 -3.44
C THR A 410 17.73 1.69 -3.34
N PRO A 411 17.84 0.59 -2.57
CA PRO A 411 18.85 0.31 -1.55
C PRO A 411 20.12 -0.40 -2.05
N GLY A 412 20.21 -0.71 -3.35
CA GLY A 412 21.38 -1.37 -3.94
C GLY A 412 21.48 -1.10 -5.43
N ALA A 413 22.60 -1.50 -6.02
CA ALA A 413 22.91 -1.26 -7.44
C ALA A 413 21.77 -1.76 -8.36
N GLY A 414 21.35 -0.91 -9.28
CA GLY A 414 20.26 -1.17 -10.22
C GLY A 414 18.85 -1.00 -9.64
N LEU A 415 18.69 -0.74 -8.34
CA LEU A 415 17.40 -0.57 -7.68
C LEU A 415 17.15 0.90 -7.34
N SER A 416 15.93 1.39 -7.46
CA SER A 416 15.60 2.80 -7.18
C SER A 416 14.25 2.91 -6.50
N LEU A 417 14.17 2.44 -5.26
CA LEU A 417 12.92 2.25 -4.55
C LEU A 417 12.53 3.50 -3.75
N TYR A 418 11.27 3.94 -3.94
CA TYR A 418 10.68 5.04 -3.19
C TYR A 418 10.80 4.84 -1.66
N ARG A 419 10.49 3.65 -1.15
CA ARG A 419 10.48 3.35 0.29
C ARG A 419 11.85 3.49 0.98
N PHE A 420 12.94 3.50 0.21
CA PHE A 420 14.30 3.69 0.71
C PHE A 420 14.92 5.03 0.30
N SER A 421 14.24 5.79 -0.57
CA SER A 421 14.73 7.08 -1.04
C SER A 421 14.57 8.15 0.04
N LYS A 422 15.51 9.09 0.06
CA LYS A 422 15.58 10.21 0.99
C LYS A 422 15.82 11.53 0.28
N GLY A 423 15.46 12.61 0.97
CA GLY A 423 15.58 13.98 0.48
C GLY A 423 15.97 14.95 1.59
N HIS A 424 15.15 16.00 1.76
CA HIS A 424 15.39 17.12 2.66
C HIS A 424 15.82 16.69 4.07
N GLY A 425 17.01 17.14 4.51
CA GLY A 425 17.56 16.82 5.83
C GLY A 425 17.93 15.34 6.05
N GLY A 426 17.84 14.50 5.02
CA GLY A 426 17.99 13.05 5.10
C GLY A 426 16.70 12.32 5.47
N LEU A 427 15.54 12.98 5.50
CA LEU A 427 14.24 12.35 5.72
C LEU A 427 13.91 11.41 4.55
N GLN A 428 13.32 10.23 4.81
CA GLN A 428 12.79 9.40 3.72
C GLN A 428 11.61 10.10 3.04
N CYS A 429 11.44 9.83 1.75
CA CYS A 429 10.31 10.34 0.96
C CYS A 429 8.98 10.04 1.66
N ALA A 430 8.82 8.82 2.20
CA ALA A 430 7.60 8.40 2.89
C ALA A 430 7.29 9.18 4.18
N ALA A 431 8.28 9.81 4.82
CA ALA A 431 8.03 10.68 5.96
C ALA A 431 7.19 11.90 5.54
N CYS A 432 7.47 12.50 4.38
CA CYS A 432 6.72 13.66 3.91
C CYS A 432 5.50 13.28 3.07
N HIS A 433 5.64 12.27 2.22
CA HIS A 433 4.67 11.91 1.19
C HIS A 433 3.74 10.76 1.59
N GLY A 434 4.01 10.02 2.67
CA GLY A 434 3.22 8.86 3.08
C GLY A 434 3.72 7.55 2.48
N SER A 435 3.08 6.44 2.86
CA SER A 435 3.44 5.10 2.41
C SER A 435 3.14 4.89 0.92
N THR A 436 3.81 3.94 0.26
CA THR A 436 3.46 3.56 -1.13
C THR A 436 1.99 3.20 -1.25
N HIS A 437 1.30 3.56 -2.33
CA HIS A 437 -0.15 3.37 -2.53
C HIS A 437 -1.08 4.18 -1.62
N ALA A 438 -0.52 4.86 -0.61
CA ALA A 438 -1.23 5.72 0.33
C ALA A 438 -0.57 7.10 0.43
N GLU A 439 0.10 7.54 -0.64
CA GLU A 439 0.75 8.83 -0.70
C GLU A 439 -0.27 9.95 -0.53
N TYR A 440 0.08 10.97 0.23
CA TYR A 440 -0.87 11.98 0.65
C TYR A 440 -1.32 12.92 -0.49
N PRO A 441 -2.56 13.45 -0.43
CA PRO A 441 -3.60 13.05 0.53
C PRO A 441 -4.17 11.67 0.18
N SER A 442 -4.46 10.88 1.20
CA SER A 442 -5.17 9.62 1.03
C SER A 442 -6.67 9.86 0.97
N SER A 443 -7.39 9.01 0.26
CA SER A 443 -8.86 8.96 0.29
C SER A 443 -9.42 8.36 1.58
N HIS A 444 -8.59 7.70 2.40
CA HIS A 444 -9.00 7.18 3.71
C HIS A 444 -8.62 8.15 4.85
N ALA A 445 -9.56 8.38 5.76
CA ALA A 445 -9.40 9.40 6.81
C ALA A 445 -8.22 9.10 7.76
N ASN A 446 -8.04 7.83 8.15
CA ASN A 446 -7.01 7.43 9.12
C ASN A 446 -5.58 7.71 8.64
N ASP A 447 -5.29 7.64 7.33
CA ASP A 447 -3.96 7.98 6.82
C ASP A 447 -3.66 9.47 6.99
N ASN A 448 -4.67 10.34 6.84
CA ASN A 448 -4.45 11.79 6.85
C ASN A 448 -4.30 12.37 8.26
N LEU A 449 -4.52 11.57 9.30
CA LEU A 449 -4.55 12.04 10.69
C LEU A 449 -3.21 12.63 11.13
N GLN A 450 -2.08 12.02 10.75
CA GLN A 450 -0.75 12.57 11.04
C GLN A 450 -0.56 13.95 10.40
N SER A 451 -0.92 14.11 9.12
CA SER A 451 -0.81 15.40 8.45
C SER A 451 -1.73 16.45 9.07
N LEU A 452 -2.97 16.07 9.41
CA LEU A 452 -3.89 16.97 10.10
C LEU A 452 -3.33 17.44 11.44
N ASP A 453 -2.76 16.53 12.22
CA ASP A 453 -2.22 16.88 13.53
C ASP A 453 -0.95 17.75 13.44
N LEU A 454 -0.09 17.51 12.44
CA LEU A 454 1.20 18.21 12.30
C LEU A 454 1.14 19.56 11.59
N GLN A 455 0.24 19.72 10.62
CA GLN A 455 0.17 20.93 9.78
C GLN A 455 -1.23 21.52 9.62
N GLY A 456 -2.26 20.93 10.26
CA GLY A 456 -3.62 21.45 10.24
C GLY A 456 -4.42 21.13 8.97
N HIS A 457 -3.83 20.41 8.00
CA HIS A 457 -4.52 19.97 6.80
C HIS A 457 -4.01 18.61 6.31
N ALA A 458 -4.88 17.87 5.63
CA ALA A 458 -4.51 16.64 4.95
C ALA A 458 -3.57 16.94 3.76
N GLY A 459 -2.68 16.00 3.43
CA GLY A 459 -1.75 16.13 2.33
C GLY A 459 -0.30 15.88 2.73
N THR A 460 0.58 15.97 1.73
CA THR A 460 2.04 15.93 1.93
C THR A 460 2.44 16.93 2.99
N LEU A 461 3.36 16.54 3.88
CA LEU A 461 3.94 17.47 4.85
C LEU A 461 4.71 18.56 4.10
N GLY A 462 4.15 19.77 4.09
CA GLY A 462 4.67 20.92 3.34
C GLY A 462 4.72 22.21 4.15
N GLU A 463 4.12 22.26 5.34
CA GLU A 463 4.32 23.36 6.27
C GLU A 463 5.65 23.18 7.00
N CYS A 464 6.66 24.00 6.67
CA CYS A 464 8.00 23.88 7.26
C CYS A 464 7.98 23.94 8.80
N ALA A 465 7.02 24.67 9.37
CA ALA A 465 6.83 24.80 10.81
C ALA A 465 6.47 23.47 11.50
N ALA A 466 5.94 22.47 10.78
CA ALA A 466 5.65 21.15 11.32
C ALA A 466 6.89 20.43 11.87
N CYS A 467 8.07 20.75 11.31
CA CYS A 467 9.36 20.17 11.72
C CYS A 467 10.33 21.22 12.28
N HIS A 468 10.28 22.46 11.79
CA HIS A 468 11.19 23.53 12.21
C HIS A 468 10.60 24.45 13.30
N GLY A 469 9.33 24.27 13.68
CA GLY A 469 8.64 25.11 14.63
C GLY A 469 8.70 26.60 14.25
N ALA A 470 9.04 27.45 15.21
CA ALA A 470 9.24 28.89 14.98
C ALA A 470 10.54 29.23 14.22
N ASN A 471 11.45 28.26 14.04
CA ASN A 471 12.78 28.45 13.49
C ASN A 471 12.87 28.06 12.00
N VAL A 472 11.79 28.28 11.23
CA VAL A 472 11.79 28.00 9.78
C VAL A 472 12.91 28.78 9.09
N PRO A 473 13.87 28.11 8.42
CA PRO A 473 14.96 28.79 7.73
C PRO A 473 14.46 29.66 6.58
N ARG A 474 14.99 30.88 6.47
CA ARG A 474 14.73 31.78 5.32
C ARG A 474 15.64 31.41 4.16
N THR A 475 15.11 30.71 3.16
CA THR A 475 15.87 30.26 1.99
C THR A 475 15.04 30.38 0.73
N VAL A 476 15.67 30.67 -0.41
CA VAL A 476 15.01 30.67 -1.73
C VAL A 476 14.82 29.24 -2.27
N SER A 477 15.73 28.32 -1.94
CA SER A 477 15.73 26.96 -2.50
C SER A 477 16.29 25.90 -1.55
N GLY A 478 16.34 26.17 -0.25
CA GLY A 478 16.88 25.25 0.76
C GLY A 478 15.91 24.16 1.22
N GLY A 479 14.64 24.25 0.85
CA GLY A 479 13.61 23.29 1.19
C GLY A 479 13.61 22.02 0.30
N PRO A 480 12.66 21.10 0.55
CA PRO A 480 12.49 19.92 -0.30
C PRO A 480 12.26 20.32 -1.76
N HIS A 481 12.89 19.60 -2.70
CA HIS A 481 12.78 19.86 -4.13
C HIS A 481 13.13 21.30 -4.57
N GLY A 482 13.94 22.02 -3.77
CA GLY A 482 14.29 23.41 -4.05
C GLY A 482 13.18 24.40 -3.70
N MET A 483 12.24 24.03 -2.84
CA MET A 483 11.19 24.92 -2.35
C MET A 483 11.73 25.97 -1.38
N HIS A 484 11.11 27.14 -1.38
CA HIS A 484 11.24 28.15 -0.32
C HIS A 484 10.13 27.96 0.74
N PRO A 485 10.27 28.56 1.94
CA PRO A 485 9.17 28.69 2.89
C PRO A 485 7.96 29.37 2.28
N VAL A 486 6.78 29.08 2.80
CA VAL A 486 5.51 29.62 2.33
C VAL A 486 4.87 30.48 3.43
N GLY A 487 4.10 31.49 3.05
CA GLY A 487 3.44 32.42 3.98
C GLY A 487 4.01 33.84 3.95
N SER A 488 3.56 34.69 4.88
CA SER A 488 3.88 36.12 4.89
C SER A 488 5.38 36.42 4.97
N ALA A 489 6.16 35.62 5.71
CA ALA A 489 7.60 35.79 5.77
C ALA A 489 8.29 35.64 4.41
N TRP A 490 7.76 34.80 3.52
CA TRP A 490 8.23 34.70 2.14
C TRP A 490 7.74 35.87 1.29
N VAL A 491 6.49 36.30 1.46
CA VAL A 491 5.96 37.49 0.78
C VAL A 491 6.82 38.73 1.07
N ASP A 492 7.34 38.86 2.28
CA ASP A 492 8.24 39.98 2.62
C ASP A 492 9.64 39.87 2.00
N GLN A 493 10.08 38.66 1.62
CA GLN A 493 11.44 38.38 1.15
C GLN A 493 11.55 38.14 -0.36
N HIS A 494 10.44 37.78 -1.03
CA HIS A 494 10.50 37.30 -2.41
C HIS A 494 10.99 38.36 -3.42
N GLU A 495 10.91 39.65 -3.08
CA GLU A 495 11.45 40.75 -3.89
C GLU A 495 12.98 40.63 -4.02
N ASP A 496 13.71 40.52 -2.90
CA ASP A 496 15.17 40.30 -2.90
C ASP A 496 15.56 39.05 -3.71
N ALA A 497 14.74 37.99 -3.62
CA ALA A 497 14.95 36.76 -4.36
C ALA A 497 14.73 36.94 -5.87
N ALA A 498 13.72 37.72 -6.26
CA ALA A 498 13.42 38.06 -7.65
C ALA A 498 14.51 38.96 -8.26
N GLU A 499 14.98 39.96 -7.52
CA GLU A 499 16.09 40.85 -7.90
C GLU A 499 17.40 40.09 -8.10
N SER A 500 17.62 39.04 -7.31
CA SER A 500 18.76 38.13 -7.44
C SER A 500 18.67 37.22 -8.67
N GLY A 501 17.50 37.12 -9.32
CA GLY A 501 17.30 36.45 -10.60
C GLY A 501 16.11 35.50 -10.65
N LEU A 502 15.24 35.69 -11.65
CA LEU A 502 13.99 34.93 -11.85
C LEU A 502 14.18 33.49 -12.32
N ALA A 503 15.37 33.12 -12.83
CA ALA A 503 15.59 31.80 -13.42
C ALA A 503 15.32 30.65 -12.44
N SER A 504 15.65 30.84 -11.16
CA SER A 504 15.38 29.85 -10.11
C SER A 504 13.88 29.70 -9.84
N CYS A 505 13.13 30.81 -9.80
CA CYS A 505 11.68 30.84 -9.61
C CYS A 505 10.95 30.13 -10.76
N ARG A 506 11.35 30.41 -12.01
CA ARG A 506 10.70 29.86 -13.22
C ARG A 506 10.72 28.35 -13.31
N ALA A 507 11.65 27.68 -12.64
CA ALA A 507 11.67 26.22 -12.57
C ALA A 507 10.40 25.64 -11.91
N CYS A 508 9.79 26.35 -10.96
CA CYS A 508 8.53 25.92 -10.34
C CYS A 508 7.35 26.78 -10.80
N HIS A 509 7.58 28.08 -11.03
CA HIS A 509 6.55 29.07 -11.34
C HIS A 509 6.32 29.29 -12.84
N GLY A 510 6.97 28.54 -13.72
CA GLY A 510 6.73 28.61 -15.17
C GLY A 510 7.57 29.69 -15.86
N ALA A 511 7.89 29.48 -17.14
CA ALA A 511 8.65 30.44 -17.93
C ALA A 511 7.90 31.76 -18.19
N ASP A 512 6.57 31.74 -18.04
CA ASP A 512 5.67 32.87 -18.17
C ASP A 512 5.32 33.52 -16.82
N ASP A 513 5.92 33.06 -15.73
CA ASP A 513 5.75 33.57 -14.36
C ASP A 513 4.30 33.48 -13.82
N ARG A 514 3.44 32.65 -14.43
CA ARG A 514 2.02 32.48 -14.05
C ARG A 514 1.77 31.35 -13.06
N GLY A 515 2.79 30.56 -12.77
CA GLY A 515 2.73 29.39 -11.90
C GLY A 515 2.45 28.10 -12.67
N THR A 516 2.74 26.97 -12.03
CA THR A 516 2.44 25.63 -12.56
C THR A 516 1.87 24.72 -11.48
N VAL A 517 1.65 23.44 -11.82
CA VAL A 517 1.29 22.42 -10.82
C VAL A 517 2.31 22.29 -9.68
N LEU A 518 3.55 22.77 -9.86
CA LEU A 518 4.61 22.76 -8.85
C LEU A 518 4.52 23.93 -7.85
N SER A 519 3.81 25.02 -8.20
CA SER A 519 3.63 26.19 -7.32
C SER A 519 2.23 26.23 -6.69
N ARG A 520 1.59 25.07 -6.58
CA ARG A 520 0.25 24.92 -5.99
C ARG A 520 0.32 25.00 -4.47
N ALA A 521 -0.48 25.88 -3.86
CA ALA A 521 -0.60 25.93 -2.40
C ALA A 521 -1.28 24.67 -1.85
N PHE A 522 -0.70 24.06 -0.80
CA PHE A 522 -1.27 22.85 -0.19
C PHE A 522 -2.43 23.13 0.76
N ALA A 523 -2.49 24.34 1.31
CA ALA A 523 -3.53 24.80 2.22
C ALA A 523 -4.08 26.17 1.77
N GLU A 524 -5.20 26.57 2.35
CA GLU A 524 -5.68 27.95 2.25
C GLU A 524 -4.64 28.90 2.84
N ARG A 525 -4.42 30.04 2.19
CA ARG A 525 -3.42 31.03 2.59
C ARG A 525 -4.04 32.40 2.66
N THR A 526 -3.99 33.03 3.82
CA THR A 526 -4.18 34.47 3.97
C THR A 526 -2.81 35.13 4.06
N LEU A 527 -2.53 36.02 3.11
CA LEU A 527 -1.25 36.68 2.94
C LEU A 527 -1.43 38.19 3.02
N GLU A 528 -0.57 38.85 3.79
CA GLU A 528 -0.48 40.30 3.80
C GLU A 528 0.34 40.75 2.61
N THR A 529 -0.20 41.64 1.79
CA THR A 529 0.48 42.18 0.60
C THR A 529 0.47 43.70 0.63
N ARG A 530 1.32 44.35 -0.18
CA ARG A 530 1.31 45.81 -0.36
C ARG A 530 -0.05 46.34 -0.84
N ALA A 531 -0.86 45.50 -1.50
CA ALA A 531 -2.20 45.81 -1.97
C ALA A 531 -3.32 45.42 -0.97
N GLY A 532 -2.95 45.05 0.27
CA GLY A 532 -3.86 44.58 1.31
C GLY A 532 -3.84 43.06 1.50
N THR A 533 -4.61 42.59 2.48
CA THR A 533 -4.75 41.16 2.80
C THR A 533 -5.45 40.42 1.64
N LYS A 534 -4.85 39.34 1.15
CA LYS A 534 -5.42 38.45 0.13
C LYS A 534 -5.56 37.03 0.67
N THR A 535 -6.70 36.39 0.43
CA THR A 535 -6.92 34.98 0.78
C THR A 535 -6.99 34.13 -0.49
N PHE A 536 -6.19 33.07 -0.53
CA PHE A 536 -6.10 32.11 -1.63
C PHE A 536 -6.54 30.75 -1.13
N ALA A 537 -7.41 30.09 -1.90
CA ALA A 537 -7.88 28.75 -1.56
C ALA A 537 -6.75 27.72 -1.64
N ALA A 538 -6.90 26.63 -0.89
CA ALA A 538 -6.05 25.46 -1.07
C ALA A 538 -6.10 25.01 -2.54
N GLY A 539 -4.93 24.76 -3.09
CA GLY A 539 -4.78 24.32 -4.47
C GLY A 539 -4.68 25.43 -5.51
N THR A 540 -4.67 26.71 -5.12
CA THR A 540 -4.34 27.82 -6.01
C THR A 540 -2.90 27.70 -6.50
N THR A 541 -2.70 27.86 -7.80
CA THR A 541 -1.38 27.98 -8.43
C THR A 541 -0.85 29.39 -8.24
N PHE A 542 0.37 29.52 -7.68
CA PHE A 542 1.02 30.80 -7.44
C PHE A 542 2.00 31.17 -8.55
N GLY A 543 1.96 32.44 -8.97
CA GLY A 543 2.95 33.09 -9.84
C GLY A 543 3.02 34.58 -9.52
N CYS A 544 3.83 35.35 -10.25
CA CYS A 544 3.95 36.80 -10.05
C CYS A 544 2.60 37.51 -10.23
N TYR A 545 1.79 37.02 -11.18
CA TYR A 545 0.47 37.55 -11.49
C TYR A 545 -0.61 37.27 -10.42
N SER A 546 -0.31 36.48 -9.39
CA SER A 546 -1.23 36.26 -8.28
C SER A 546 -1.44 37.52 -7.44
N CYS A 547 -0.43 38.38 -7.37
CA CYS A 547 -0.45 39.62 -6.58
C CYS A 547 -0.14 40.88 -7.39
N HIS A 548 0.70 40.76 -8.42
CA HIS A 548 1.27 41.88 -9.18
C HIS A 548 0.90 41.81 -10.67
N ASN A 549 1.24 42.83 -11.46
CA ASN A 549 1.10 42.80 -12.92
C ASN A 549 2.36 42.26 -13.60
N GLY A 550 2.77 41.04 -13.22
CA GLY A 550 3.98 40.40 -13.71
C GLY A 550 5.20 40.62 -12.81
N PRO A 551 6.39 40.13 -13.23
CA PRO A 551 7.60 40.15 -12.41
C PRO A 551 8.20 41.55 -12.22
N ASP A 552 8.05 42.45 -13.21
CA ASP A 552 8.61 43.81 -13.19
C ASP A 552 7.53 44.90 -12.95
N GLY A 553 6.29 44.50 -12.68
CA GLY A 553 5.13 45.38 -12.67
C GLY A 553 4.55 45.64 -11.29
N GLU A 554 4.51 46.90 -10.88
CA GLU A 554 3.75 47.34 -9.70
C GLU A 554 2.24 47.38 -9.99
N GLY A 555 1.41 47.18 -8.95
CA GLY A 555 -0.05 47.28 -9.02
C GLY A 555 -0.81 45.95 -9.16
N ASN A 556 -2.13 46.03 -9.03
CA ASN A 556 -3.01 44.85 -9.15
C ASN A 556 -3.05 44.32 -10.60
N PRO A 557 -3.17 43.00 -10.81
CA PRO A 557 -3.24 42.41 -12.15
C PRO A 557 -4.39 43.02 -12.98
N PRO A 558 -4.22 43.23 -14.30
CA PRO A 558 -5.24 43.81 -15.15
C PRO A 558 -6.51 42.94 -15.14
N GLY A 559 -7.63 43.51 -14.66
CA GLY A 559 -8.92 42.83 -14.60
C GLY A 559 -9.24 42.19 -13.25
N GLY A 560 -9.20 42.98 -12.17
CA GLY A 560 -9.50 42.61 -10.77
C GLY A 560 -10.88 41.98 -10.50
N GLY A 561 -11.13 40.82 -11.10
CA GLY A 561 -12.39 40.08 -11.03
C GLY A 561 -12.33 38.67 -11.64
N GLN A 562 -11.27 38.29 -12.35
CA GLN A 562 -11.10 36.88 -12.73
C GLN A 562 -10.34 36.14 -11.63
N THR A 563 -11.11 35.69 -10.65
CA THR A 563 -10.79 34.45 -9.92
C THR A 563 -10.33 33.43 -10.97
N PRO A 564 -9.11 32.87 -10.91
CA PRO A 564 -8.71 31.84 -11.86
C PRO A 564 -9.80 30.77 -11.89
N THR A 565 -10.27 30.42 -13.09
CA THR A 565 -11.25 29.34 -13.27
C THR A 565 -10.79 28.17 -12.42
N PRO A 566 -11.60 27.69 -11.45
CA PRO A 566 -11.20 26.56 -10.64
C PRO A 566 -10.88 25.42 -11.60
N THR A 567 -9.63 24.95 -11.57
CA THR A 567 -9.33 23.60 -12.02
C THR A 567 -10.34 22.70 -11.29
N PRO A 568 -11.03 21.76 -11.98
CA PRO A 568 -12.16 21.03 -11.40
C PRO A 568 -11.80 20.56 -9.99
N ARG A 569 -12.66 20.98 -9.05
CA ARG A 569 -12.60 20.60 -7.64
C ARG A 569 -12.55 19.07 -7.59
N VAL A 570 -11.47 18.49 -7.05
CA VAL A 570 -11.63 17.22 -6.35
C VAL A 570 -12.40 17.60 -5.09
N THR A 571 -13.71 17.46 -5.17
CA THR A 571 -14.65 17.77 -4.10
C THR A 571 -14.25 16.91 -2.90
N SER A 572 -13.64 17.52 -1.88
CA SER A 572 -13.69 16.94 -0.54
C SER A 572 -15.16 16.87 -0.17
N THR A 573 -15.70 15.65 -0.14
CA THR A 573 -17.06 15.36 0.29
C THR A 573 -17.29 16.00 1.67
N PRO A 574 -18.41 16.72 1.90
CA PRO A 574 -18.72 17.18 3.24
C PRO A 574 -18.85 15.98 4.19
N ARG A 575 -18.44 16.19 5.44
CA ARG A 575 -18.56 15.24 6.56
C ARG A 575 -19.88 14.45 6.47
N PRO A 576 -19.87 13.11 6.43
CA PRO A 576 -21.10 12.33 6.39
C PRO A 576 -21.89 12.61 7.67
N THR A 577 -23.15 12.99 7.49
CA THR A 577 -24.15 12.98 8.55
C THR A 577 -24.37 11.54 9.01
N THR A 578 -24.49 11.35 10.31
CA THR A 578 -24.67 10.06 11.00
C THR A 578 -26.09 9.51 10.84
N SER A 579 -26.48 9.15 9.62
CA SER A 579 -27.71 8.38 9.41
C SER A 579 -27.55 7.43 8.21
N PRO A 580 -27.69 6.10 8.39
CA PRO A 580 -27.43 5.14 7.33
C PRO A 580 -28.56 5.14 6.30
N THR A 581 -28.26 5.54 5.07
CA THR A 581 -29.13 5.26 3.92
C THR A 581 -28.83 3.86 3.39
N VAL A 582 -29.81 2.97 3.52
CA VAL A 582 -29.78 1.59 3.05
C VAL A 582 -29.68 1.55 1.51
N GLY A 583 -28.57 1.05 0.97
CA GLY A 583 -28.45 0.62 -0.43
C GLY A 583 -29.05 -0.78 -0.63
N PRO A 584 -29.50 -1.12 -1.86
CA PRO A 584 -30.41 -2.23 -2.10
C PRO A 584 -29.75 -3.59 -1.90
N THR A 585 -30.19 -4.30 -0.85
CA THR A 585 -29.93 -5.73 -0.65
C THR A 585 -30.58 -6.52 -1.78
N ARG A 586 -29.78 -7.19 -2.61
CA ARG A 586 -30.28 -8.29 -3.45
C ARG A 586 -30.45 -9.52 -2.57
N THR A 587 -31.65 -9.66 -2.00
CA THR A 587 -32.09 -10.89 -1.33
C THR A 587 -32.32 -11.99 -2.37
N PRO A 588 -31.73 -13.19 -2.24
CA PRO A 588 -32.13 -14.34 -3.03
C PRO A 588 -33.43 -14.93 -2.46
N THR A 589 -34.53 -14.77 -3.19
CA THR A 589 -35.80 -15.44 -2.88
C THR A 589 -35.70 -16.93 -3.16
N ARG A 590 -35.73 -17.76 -2.12
CA ARG A 590 -36.28 -19.12 -2.20
C ARG A 590 -37.12 -19.38 -0.95
N THR A 591 -38.43 -19.43 -1.13
CA THR A 591 -39.39 -19.93 -0.15
C THR A 591 -39.42 -21.46 -0.23
N PRO A 592 -39.23 -22.19 0.88
CA PRO A 592 -39.88 -23.47 1.10
C PRO A 592 -40.88 -23.33 2.26
N THR A 593 -42.15 -23.47 1.92
CA THR A 593 -43.27 -23.49 2.87
C THR A 593 -43.31 -24.83 3.61
N ARG A 594 -43.05 -24.85 4.93
CA ARG A 594 -43.88 -25.59 5.92
C ARG A 594 -43.45 -25.30 7.37
N PRO A 595 -44.39 -24.99 8.28
CA PRO A 595 -44.08 -24.83 9.70
C PRO A 595 -44.02 -26.19 10.42
N SER A 596 -43.07 -26.33 11.34
CA SER A 596 -43.01 -27.42 12.32
C SER A 596 -43.51 -26.90 13.68
N THR A 597 -44.60 -27.47 14.17
CA THR A 597 -44.91 -27.49 15.61
C THR A 597 -45.51 -28.85 16.00
N ARG A 598 -45.07 -29.31 17.18
CA ARG A 598 -45.61 -30.36 18.11
C ARG A 598 -44.77 -31.65 18.26
N THR A 599 -44.11 -31.69 19.43
CA THR A 599 -44.10 -32.70 20.52
C THR A 599 -44.15 -34.21 20.18
N PRO A 600 -43.36 -35.08 20.87
CA PRO A 600 -43.05 -36.44 20.41
C PRO A 600 -44.02 -37.49 20.98
N THR A 601 -44.41 -38.50 20.21
CA THR A 601 -44.97 -39.76 20.73
C THR A 601 -44.93 -40.91 19.68
N ARG A 602 -44.28 -42.01 20.08
CA ARG A 602 -44.46 -43.46 19.77
C ARG A 602 -44.16 -44.03 18.37
N THR A 603 -43.24 -45.01 18.40
CA THR A 603 -42.97 -46.17 17.52
C THR A 603 -44.25 -46.84 16.97
N PRO A 604 -44.31 -47.35 15.70
CA PRO A 604 -43.82 -48.70 15.38
C PRO A 604 -43.34 -49.02 13.92
N THR A 605 -42.42 -49.99 13.84
CA THR A 605 -42.33 -51.20 12.95
C THR A 605 -42.36 -51.15 11.40
N ARG A 606 -41.21 -51.57 10.83
CA ARG A 606 -40.90 -52.49 9.69
C ARG A 606 -41.90 -52.66 8.51
N THR A 607 -41.40 -52.54 7.28
CA THR A 607 -41.05 -53.63 6.29
C THR A 607 -41.15 -53.10 4.83
N PRO A 608 -40.24 -53.47 3.90
CA PRO A 608 -40.16 -52.91 2.54
C PRO A 608 -40.76 -53.81 1.44
N THR A 609 -41.23 -53.22 0.34
CA THR A 609 -41.56 -53.91 -0.93
C THR A 609 -41.59 -52.90 -2.11
N PRO A 610 -41.55 -53.33 -3.39
CA PRO A 610 -40.45 -52.97 -4.29
C PRO A 610 -40.87 -52.36 -5.64
N GLY A 611 -39.89 -51.77 -6.34
CA GLY A 611 -39.77 -51.83 -7.79
C GLY A 611 -40.46 -50.74 -8.61
N SER A 612 -39.65 -49.99 -9.37
CA SER A 612 -39.72 -50.13 -10.83
C SER A 612 -38.35 -49.87 -11.45
N THR A 613 -38.08 -50.71 -12.44
CA THR A 613 -36.82 -50.97 -13.10
C THR A 613 -36.75 -50.12 -14.36
N VAL A 614 -35.65 -49.42 -14.61
CA VAL A 614 -35.21 -49.13 -15.99
C VAL A 614 -33.74 -49.47 -16.09
N LYS A 615 -33.46 -50.54 -16.85
CA LYS A 615 -32.12 -51.05 -17.16
C LYS A 615 -31.57 -50.34 -18.42
N PRO A 616 -30.26 -50.10 -18.52
CA PRO A 616 -29.63 -49.39 -19.63
C PRO A 616 -29.23 -50.32 -20.78
N THR A 617 -29.14 -49.77 -22.00
CA THR A 617 -28.62 -50.47 -23.19
C THR A 617 -27.33 -49.83 -23.70
N LYS A 618 -26.43 -50.71 -24.15
CA LYS A 618 -24.96 -50.66 -24.37
C LYS A 618 -24.55 -49.96 -25.69
N THR A 619 -23.47 -49.13 -25.76
CA THR A 619 -22.02 -49.40 -26.08
C THR A 619 -21.71 -49.87 -27.53
N PRO A 620 -20.50 -49.68 -28.11
CA PRO A 620 -19.66 -48.49 -28.40
C PRO A 620 -19.32 -48.35 -29.92
N SER A 621 -18.66 -47.26 -30.36
CA SER A 621 -17.89 -47.29 -31.62
C SER A 621 -16.58 -46.50 -31.49
N ARG A 622 -15.48 -47.14 -31.89
CA ARG A 622 -14.13 -46.59 -32.03
C ARG A 622 -13.92 -46.21 -33.50
N THR A 623 -13.25 -45.08 -33.77
CA THR A 623 -12.03 -44.94 -34.61
C THR A 623 -11.70 -43.44 -34.82
N PRO A 624 -10.42 -43.01 -34.86
CA PRO A 624 -9.99 -41.61 -34.65
C PRO A 624 -9.43 -40.92 -35.90
N THR A 625 -9.48 -39.57 -35.98
CA THR A 625 -8.54 -38.67 -36.73
C THR A 625 -9.00 -37.19 -36.63
N PRO A 626 -8.19 -36.16 -36.98
CA PRO A 626 -6.82 -35.84 -36.58
C PRO A 626 -6.68 -34.43 -35.95
N ARG A 627 -5.54 -34.22 -35.31
CA ARG A 627 -4.96 -32.97 -34.78
C ARG A 627 -4.85 -31.84 -35.81
N PRO A 628 -5.14 -30.57 -35.47
CA PRO A 628 -4.59 -29.42 -36.18
C PRO A 628 -3.31 -28.92 -35.51
N THR A 629 -2.18 -29.16 -36.17
CA THR A 629 -0.95 -28.40 -35.98
C THR A 629 -1.07 -27.02 -36.63
N ARG A 630 -0.84 -25.95 -35.87
CA ARG A 630 -0.32 -24.70 -36.43
C ARG A 630 0.91 -24.26 -35.64
N ARG A 631 2.07 -24.53 -36.23
CA ARG A 631 3.31 -23.77 -36.02
C ARG A 631 3.10 -22.38 -36.62
N ALA A 632 3.32 -21.33 -35.84
CA ALA A 632 3.82 -20.08 -36.40
C ALA A 632 5.34 -20.17 -36.42
N ARG A 633 5.93 -20.08 -37.61
CA ARG A 633 7.36 -19.82 -37.80
C ARG A 633 7.59 -18.34 -37.48
N TYR A 634 8.54 -18.05 -36.60
CA TYR A 634 9.37 -16.85 -36.73
C TYR A 634 10.80 -17.34 -36.81
N GLY A 635 11.45 -17.05 -37.94
CA GLY A 635 12.87 -17.28 -38.14
C GLY A 635 13.67 -16.14 -37.52
N GLY A 636 14.82 -16.49 -36.97
CA GLY A 636 15.79 -15.58 -36.40
C GLY A 636 16.96 -16.42 -35.92
N GLU A 637 18.07 -16.31 -36.63
CA GLU A 637 19.20 -17.24 -36.63
C GLU A 637 19.99 -17.26 -35.32
N GLU A 638 20.53 -18.44 -35.02
CA GLU A 638 21.61 -18.65 -34.06
C GLU A 638 22.83 -17.82 -34.45
N HIS A 639 23.41 -17.10 -33.49
CA HIS A 639 24.85 -16.89 -33.46
C HIS A 639 25.41 -17.45 -32.16
N ALA A 640 26.48 -18.21 -32.34
CA ALA A 640 27.13 -19.02 -31.34
C ALA A 640 27.89 -18.20 -30.29
N ARG A 641 28.15 -18.90 -29.19
CA ARG A 641 28.80 -18.48 -27.94
C ARG A 641 30.27 -18.07 -28.12
N GLY A 642 30.70 -17.09 -27.34
CA GLY A 642 32.00 -17.02 -26.66
C GLY A 642 31.76 -16.44 -25.26
N THR A 643 31.80 -17.24 -24.18
CA THR A 643 32.93 -17.41 -23.25
C THR A 643 33.55 -16.09 -22.77
N ASP A 644 33.10 -15.58 -21.61
CA ASP A 644 33.92 -15.57 -20.38
C ASP A 644 33.18 -14.93 -19.18
N PRO A 645 33.60 -15.25 -17.94
CA PRO A 645 32.78 -15.10 -16.73
C PRO A 645 32.99 -13.75 -16.06
N VAL A 646 31.90 -13.10 -15.61
CA VAL A 646 31.99 -11.96 -14.69
C VAL A 646 31.36 -12.35 -13.36
N VAL A 647 32.22 -12.24 -12.35
CA VAL A 647 32.03 -12.42 -10.92
C VAL A 647 30.77 -11.71 -10.42
N ALA A 648 29.79 -12.49 -9.94
CA ALA A 648 28.66 -11.97 -9.17
C ALA A 648 29.14 -11.67 -7.74
N GLY A 649 29.33 -10.38 -7.45
CA GLY A 649 29.46 -9.89 -6.09
C GLY A 649 28.15 -10.05 -5.33
N GLN A 650 28.13 -10.98 -4.37
CA GLN A 650 27.08 -11.12 -3.38
C GLN A 650 27.05 -9.86 -2.49
N VAL A 651 25.91 -9.15 -2.48
CA VAL A 651 25.56 -8.23 -1.39
C VAL A 651 24.70 -9.04 -0.41
N PRO A 652 25.17 -9.32 0.82
CA PRO A 652 24.37 -10.04 1.80
C PRO A 652 23.38 -9.08 2.45
N ILE A 653 22.09 -9.22 2.12
CA ILE A 653 21.03 -8.78 3.02
C ILE A 653 21.02 -9.78 4.18
N ARG A 654 21.66 -9.43 5.30
CA ARG A 654 21.56 -10.14 6.56
C ARG A 654 21.44 -9.17 7.73
N ARG A 655 20.31 -9.35 8.43
CA ARG A 655 20.00 -9.00 9.82
C ARG A 655 19.86 -7.54 10.18
#